data_AF-A0A955VE02-F1
#
_entry.id   AF-A0A955VE02-F1
#
_cell.length_a   1.000
_cell.length_b   1.000
_cell.length_c   1.000
_cell.angle_alpha   90.00
_cell.angle_beta   90.00
_cell.angle_gamma   90.00
#
_symmetry.space_group_name_H-M   'P 1'
#
loop_
_entity.id
_entity.type
_entity.pdbx_description
1 polymer ?
#
loop_
_entity_poly.entity_id
_entity_poly.type
_entity_poly.pdbx_seq_one_letter_code
_entity_poly.pdbx_strand_id
1 'polypeptide(L)'
;ASLLALAACGDDGTSAVGDTADATADAADAADTDGPADTAPDTLDAAGDSADTAADTAEPDPRVRHSRAIGGMSMGAVAITIALEHPGTFDMVGALGGYADASYLMSHMLRLELGGFCPLATLEAELAALNDPTAPVWCGPATPKLELEFAQDWNHLHYDSNGITMTREFYREVIENFSIAFGNLTVPGDATRPVLPAGVDVAWYEGTAPADRCADPKPVDHEHSFNLEYNPDGAYAVLPLCDQDGPTAAGLAPSDFDAAAPRNRPISPLLFVDLNGDGRRDYAEPVMVNAWERFDDVGVDGCPNALEDGAGGCHAATAIPPLAPDPNGDDYDWAQNPDGTEGNDAYDLGEPYRDDGLDGVPAARAGFADEGEGNGHWDAVANFASLMARDADSLIRAASDEDLAGTDFWLDAGIRDALQAGVGTRNIVAALRSRGRDVRVYHGFGGREGTLTPAVGDGEFTANLFSADLSAGAIGRDVYVEYGDPDATPAQIAEGDGKHVGRDIDALNRLAAFLFAALARMPDPDRTPGFDPQAARDVSYYSEALGARRGFTIGLPPGYDDPANAALRYPVLFFLHGLGQEASDLGPAAAVLSILMSDGRMPKAILVFPDGQCCFVDQETGQRECACVEGQGVRHCVDPACTGSEASCAVRDIPNARLVRECQKGSLYTDLLTDRWGVPRSDLGYATSVMEIVGYVDANYRTRAGEAPSR
;
A
#
# COMPACT_ATOMS: atom_id res chain seq x y z
N ALA A 1 14.18 23.31 8.83
CA ALA A 1 13.08 24.26 8.56
C ALA A 1 12.45 24.02 7.20
N SER A 2 13.15 24.22 6.06
CA SER A 2 12.60 23.91 4.72
C SER A 2 12.40 22.42 4.43
N LEU A 3 13.13 21.54 5.12
CA LEU A 3 12.98 20.08 5.09
C LEU A 3 11.78 19.55 5.90
N LEU A 4 11.28 20.31 6.88
CA LEU A 4 10.12 19.93 7.70
C LEU A 4 8.78 20.24 7.01
N ALA A 5 8.77 21.11 6.01
CA ALA A 5 7.56 21.46 5.27
C ALA A 5 7.11 20.35 4.28
N LEU A 6 7.95 19.36 4.02
CA LEU A 6 7.68 18.23 3.11
C LEU A 6 6.80 17.13 3.70
N ALA A 7 6.78 17.00 5.04
CA ALA A 7 6.04 15.93 5.72
C ALA A 7 4.60 16.34 6.11
N ALA A 8 4.25 17.62 5.96
CA ALA A 8 3.00 18.20 6.44
C ALA A 8 2.22 18.87 5.29
N CYS A 9 1.85 18.12 4.26
CA CYS A 9 0.91 18.60 3.25
C CYS A 9 -0.03 17.47 2.83
N GLY A 10 -1.26 17.56 3.33
CA GLY A 10 -2.36 16.64 3.08
C GLY A 10 -3.60 17.07 3.87
N ASP A 11 -4.06 18.31 3.68
CA ASP A 11 -5.47 18.69 3.84
C ASP A 11 -5.70 20.16 3.45
N ASP A 12 -6.45 20.37 2.37
CA ASP A 12 -7.09 21.65 2.08
C ASP A 12 -8.42 21.72 2.86
N GLY A 13 -8.41 22.43 4.00
CA GLY A 13 -9.59 22.58 4.85
C GLY A 13 -9.50 23.73 5.85
N THR A 14 -9.92 24.92 5.42
CA THR A 14 -10.09 26.19 6.16
C THR A 14 -10.41 26.11 7.67
N SER A 15 -9.61 26.78 8.52
CA SER A 15 -10.11 27.85 9.44
C SER A 15 -8.96 28.53 10.21
N ALA A 16 -9.13 29.84 10.42
CA ALA A 16 -8.19 30.72 11.09
C ALA A 16 -8.64 31.06 12.52
N VAL A 17 -7.68 31.61 13.29
CA VAL A 17 -7.76 32.26 14.63
C VAL A 17 -7.72 31.26 15.80
N GLY A 18 -6.76 31.23 16.74
CA GLY A 18 -5.67 32.13 17.13
C GLY A 18 -5.69 32.27 18.66
N ASP A 19 -4.65 31.86 19.38
CA ASP A 19 -4.03 32.66 20.46
C ASP A 19 -2.80 31.98 21.07
N THR A 20 -1.80 32.82 21.31
CA THR A 20 -0.47 32.55 21.88
C THR A 20 -0.49 32.57 23.40
N ALA A 21 0.26 31.69 24.07
CA ALA A 21 0.79 31.97 25.41
C ALA A 21 2.15 31.28 25.65
N ASP A 22 3.15 32.15 25.66
CA ASP A 22 4.52 32.08 26.12
C ASP A 22 4.68 31.47 27.54
N ALA A 23 5.70 30.62 27.74
CA ALA A 23 6.33 30.43 29.06
C ALA A 23 7.78 29.93 28.90
N THR A 24 8.68 30.80 29.33
CA THR A 24 10.13 30.68 29.39
C THR A 24 10.60 30.09 30.73
N ALA A 25 11.89 29.70 30.76
CA ALA A 25 12.77 29.55 31.93
C ALA A 25 12.57 28.26 32.77
N ASP A 26 13.59 27.62 33.35
CA ASP A 26 14.97 28.03 33.64
C ASP A 26 15.82 26.78 33.91
N ALA A 27 17.12 26.88 33.64
CA ALA A 27 18.14 25.94 34.08
C ALA A 27 18.52 26.22 35.55
N ALA A 28 18.87 25.17 36.31
CA ALA A 28 19.63 25.32 37.55
C ALA A 28 20.50 24.10 37.85
N ASP A 29 21.78 24.40 38.00
CA ASP A 29 22.91 23.61 38.48
C ASP A 29 22.70 22.91 39.84
N ALA A 30 23.44 21.81 40.01
CA ALA A 30 24.46 21.60 41.07
C ALA A 30 24.39 20.21 41.71
N ALA A 31 25.47 19.42 41.60
CA ALA A 31 26.42 19.25 42.70
C ALA A 31 27.36 18.06 42.46
N ASP A 32 28.64 18.42 42.50
CA ASP A 32 29.85 17.61 42.47
C ASP A 32 30.14 16.98 43.85
N THR A 33 30.66 15.73 43.90
CA THR A 33 31.51 15.25 45.00
C THR A 33 32.46 14.13 44.53
N ASP A 34 33.74 14.37 44.81
CA ASP A 34 34.98 13.61 44.53
C ASP A 34 35.07 12.18 45.12
N GLY A 35 35.94 11.36 44.49
CA GLY A 35 36.26 9.92 44.72
C GLY A 35 37.06 9.55 46.01
N PRO A 36 37.98 8.54 46.05
CA PRO A 36 38.83 8.02 44.95
C PRO A 36 39.17 6.50 44.94
N ALA A 37 39.99 6.11 43.94
CA ALA A 37 41.16 5.20 44.00
C ALA A 37 41.14 3.79 43.34
N ASP A 38 42.03 3.69 42.34
CA ASP A 38 43.01 2.63 42.03
C ASP A 38 42.58 1.18 41.71
N THR A 39 42.83 0.74 40.47
CA THR A 39 44.07 0.01 40.09
C THR A 39 43.99 -0.51 38.64
N ALA A 40 44.97 -0.13 37.81
CA ALA A 40 45.47 -0.91 36.67
C ALA A 40 46.92 -1.32 37.01
N PRO A 41 47.44 -2.45 36.50
CA PRO A 41 48.13 -2.43 35.19
C PRO A 41 47.95 -3.77 34.41
N ASP A 42 48.24 -3.89 33.11
CA ASP A 42 49.58 -3.93 32.52
C ASP A 42 49.53 -3.78 30.98
N THR A 43 50.62 -3.22 30.48
CA THR A 43 51.01 -2.81 29.11
C THR A 43 51.77 -3.94 28.40
N LEU A 44 51.74 -4.14 27.07
CA LEU A 44 52.59 -3.58 25.97
C LEU A 44 52.45 -4.63 24.82
N ASP A 45 52.33 -4.30 23.54
CA ASP A 45 53.44 -3.89 22.67
C ASP A 45 52.92 -3.32 21.34
N ALA A 46 53.62 -2.31 20.84
CA ALA A 46 53.41 -1.66 19.56
C ALA A 46 54.46 -2.11 18.52
N ALA A 47 54.01 -2.43 17.32
CA ALA A 47 54.74 -2.39 16.05
C ALA A 47 53.67 -2.53 14.94
N GLY A 48 53.57 -1.76 13.86
CA GLY A 48 54.38 -0.75 13.21
C GLY A 48 53.82 -0.63 11.78
N ASP A 49 53.75 0.58 11.25
CA ASP A 49 53.29 0.98 9.90
C ASP A 49 53.29 -0.08 8.78
N SER A 50 52.15 -0.19 8.10
CA SER A 50 52.08 0.14 6.67
C SER A 50 50.63 0.41 6.27
N ALA A 51 50.38 1.65 5.84
CA ALA A 51 49.22 2.01 5.06
C ALA A 51 49.24 1.22 3.74
N ASP A 52 48.41 0.18 3.65
CA ASP A 52 47.99 -0.37 2.38
C ASP A 52 46.51 -0.01 2.19
N THR A 53 46.30 0.84 1.19
CA THR A 53 45.00 1.12 0.58
C THR A 53 44.43 -0.21 0.06
N ALA A 54 43.57 -0.84 0.85
CA ALA A 54 42.66 -1.85 0.33
C ALA A 54 41.67 -1.12 -0.58
N ALA A 55 42.04 -1.00 -1.85
CA ALA A 55 41.06 -0.79 -2.90
C ALA A 55 40.10 -1.97 -2.81
N ASP A 56 38.85 -1.64 -2.51
CA ASP A 56 37.72 -2.54 -2.43
C ASP A 56 37.54 -3.24 -3.77
N THR A 57 38.14 -4.42 -3.94
CA THR A 57 37.86 -5.29 -5.09
C THR A 57 36.70 -6.19 -4.71
N ALA A 58 35.51 -5.60 -4.59
CA ALA A 58 34.28 -6.36 -4.79
C ALA A 58 34.35 -6.99 -6.19
N GLU A 59 34.06 -8.30 -6.30
CA GLU A 59 33.90 -8.91 -7.62
C GLU A 59 32.89 -8.10 -8.43
N PRO A 60 33.18 -7.79 -9.71
CA PRO A 60 32.25 -7.02 -10.53
C PRO A 60 30.92 -7.77 -10.61
N ASP A 61 29.85 -7.06 -10.24
CA ASP A 61 28.49 -7.58 -10.30
C ASP A 61 28.21 -8.08 -11.73
N PRO A 62 27.94 -9.38 -11.95
CA PRO A 62 27.81 -9.95 -13.29
C PRO A 62 26.54 -9.49 -14.03
N ARG A 63 25.67 -8.70 -13.38
CA ARG A 63 24.42 -8.21 -13.96
C ARG A 63 24.64 -7.16 -15.04
N VAL A 64 23.76 -7.17 -16.04
CA VAL A 64 23.57 -6.00 -16.89
C VAL A 64 22.89 -4.93 -16.04
N ARG A 65 23.52 -3.77 -15.89
CA ARG A 65 22.98 -2.67 -15.08
C ARG A 65 22.24 -1.69 -15.96
N HIS A 66 20.95 -1.51 -15.72
CA HIS A 66 20.09 -0.58 -16.46
C HIS A 66 20.25 0.87 -16.01
N SER A 67 20.93 1.10 -14.89
CA SER A 67 21.08 2.38 -14.20
C SER A 67 19.73 3.03 -13.84
N ARG A 68 18.76 2.20 -13.45
CA ARG A 68 17.40 2.64 -13.08
C ARG A 68 16.96 2.04 -11.77
N ALA A 69 16.25 2.83 -10.97
CA ALA A 69 15.49 2.33 -9.84
C ALA A 69 14.09 2.94 -9.85
N ILE A 70 13.13 2.21 -9.32
CA ILE A 70 11.77 2.70 -9.07
C ILE A 70 11.43 2.48 -7.61
N GLY A 71 10.75 3.41 -6.97
CA GLY A 71 10.17 3.15 -5.66
C GLY A 71 8.92 3.96 -5.44
N GLY A 72 8.28 3.79 -4.30
CA GLY A 72 7.18 4.65 -3.90
C GLY A 72 6.71 4.40 -2.49
N MET A 73 5.89 5.31 -1.99
CA MET A 73 5.40 5.31 -0.61
C MET A 73 3.89 5.18 -0.58
N SER A 74 3.35 4.46 0.41
CA SER A 74 1.91 4.21 0.54
C SER A 74 1.37 3.56 -0.74
N MET A 75 0.34 4.12 -1.40
CA MET A 75 -0.12 3.61 -2.71
C MET A 75 0.98 3.54 -3.79
N GLY A 76 2.02 4.37 -3.71
CA GLY A 76 3.17 4.31 -4.61
C GLY A 76 4.04 3.06 -4.44
N ALA A 77 3.89 2.31 -3.35
CA ALA A 77 4.66 1.10 -3.10
C ALA A 77 4.39 -0.03 -4.10
N VAL A 78 3.27 0.05 -4.85
CA VAL A 78 2.99 -0.76 -6.05
C VAL A 78 4.07 -0.64 -7.14
N ALA A 79 5.04 0.27 -6.98
CA ALA A 79 6.33 0.23 -7.67
C ALA A 79 6.96 -1.18 -7.70
N ILE A 80 6.80 -1.99 -6.64
CA ILE A 80 7.25 -3.38 -6.62
C ILE A 80 6.54 -4.25 -7.66
N THR A 81 5.23 -4.16 -7.75
CA THR A 81 4.42 -4.85 -8.78
C THR A 81 4.86 -4.41 -10.17
N ILE A 82 4.99 -3.11 -10.43
CA ILE A 82 5.44 -2.58 -11.73
C ILE A 82 6.83 -3.13 -12.09
N ALA A 83 7.76 -3.19 -11.14
CA ALA A 83 9.10 -3.72 -11.41
C ALA A 83 9.08 -5.23 -11.69
N LEU A 84 8.25 -6.00 -10.99
CA LEU A 84 8.11 -7.45 -11.16
C LEU A 84 7.42 -7.82 -12.48
N GLU A 85 6.47 -7.02 -12.95
CA GLU A 85 5.82 -7.19 -14.27
C GLU A 85 6.75 -6.81 -15.44
N HIS A 86 7.83 -6.07 -15.16
CA HIS A 86 8.77 -5.55 -16.15
C HIS A 86 10.23 -5.91 -15.82
N PRO A 87 10.57 -7.21 -15.69
CA PRO A 87 11.91 -7.65 -15.32
C PRO A 87 12.95 -7.12 -16.32
N GLY A 88 14.13 -6.76 -15.81
CA GLY A 88 15.19 -6.14 -16.62
C GLY A 88 14.95 -4.66 -16.96
N THR A 89 14.01 -3.98 -16.28
CA THR A 89 13.85 -2.52 -16.43
C THR A 89 14.55 -1.74 -15.33
N PHE A 90 14.42 -2.21 -14.08
CA PHE A 90 14.93 -1.55 -12.88
C PHE A 90 15.93 -2.45 -12.17
N ASP A 91 17.08 -1.91 -11.79
CA ASP A 91 18.11 -2.64 -11.02
C ASP A 91 17.75 -2.75 -9.54
N MET A 92 16.87 -1.86 -9.06
CA MET A 92 16.42 -1.80 -7.68
C MET A 92 14.98 -1.30 -7.61
N VAL A 93 14.21 -1.88 -6.69
CA VAL A 93 12.84 -1.47 -6.41
C VAL A 93 12.63 -1.14 -4.93
N GLY A 94 11.86 -0.08 -4.66
CA GLY A 94 11.48 0.37 -3.32
C GLY A 94 9.97 0.28 -3.05
N ALA A 95 9.56 -0.48 -2.04
CA ALA A 95 8.19 -0.49 -1.54
C ALA A 95 8.16 0.05 -0.10
N LEU A 96 7.73 1.31 0.07
CA LEU A 96 7.77 1.99 1.36
C LEU A 96 6.36 2.05 1.97
N GLY A 97 5.98 1.00 2.70
CA GLY A 97 4.64 0.76 3.26
C GLY A 97 3.58 0.46 2.20
N GLY A 98 2.30 0.64 2.55
CA GLY A 98 1.18 0.52 1.61
C GLY A 98 0.77 -0.90 1.22
N TYR A 99 -0.05 -0.99 0.17
CA TYR A 99 -0.68 -2.22 -0.30
C TYR A 99 0.09 -2.83 -1.48
N ALA A 100 1.05 -3.71 -1.18
CA ALA A 100 1.79 -4.48 -2.17
C ALA A 100 1.49 -5.99 -2.11
N ASP A 101 1.09 -6.50 -0.94
CA ASP A 101 0.54 -7.84 -0.76
C ASP A 101 -0.99 -7.75 -0.81
N ALA A 102 -1.54 -8.11 -1.97
CA ALA A 102 -2.96 -8.07 -2.23
C ALA A 102 -3.70 -9.28 -1.62
N SER A 103 -3.01 -10.42 -1.48
CA SER A 103 -3.56 -11.62 -0.86
C SER A 103 -3.90 -11.35 0.60
N TYR A 104 -2.93 -10.81 1.34
CA TYR A 104 -3.13 -10.37 2.71
C TYR A 104 -4.13 -9.24 2.83
N LEU A 105 -4.07 -8.23 1.96
CA LEU A 105 -5.04 -7.13 1.94
C LEU A 105 -6.48 -7.66 1.90
N MET A 106 -6.74 -8.64 1.03
CA MET A 106 -8.08 -9.22 0.91
C MET A 106 -8.47 -10.00 2.17
N SER A 107 -7.60 -10.88 2.67
CA SER A 107 -7.88 -11.62 3.90
C SER A 107 -8.15 -10.69 5.08
N HIS A 108 -7.29 -9.68 5.27
CA HIS A 108 -7.42 -8.63 6.27
C HIS A 108 -8.74 -7.88 6.16
N MET A 109 -9.09 -7.38 4.96
CA MET A 109 -10.32 -6.62 4.72
C MET A 109 -11.54 -7.48 5.08
N LEU A 110 -11.60 -8.74 4.63
CA LEU A 110 -12.77 -9.59 4.87
C LEU A 110 -12.89 -10.04 6.33
N ARG A 111 -11.77 -10.40 6.98
CA ARG A 111 -11.75 -10.92 8.36
C ARG A 111 -11.85 -9.84 9.41
N LEU A 112 -11.10 -8.74 9.24
CA LEU A 112 -10.93 -7.70 10.25
C LEU A 112 -11.81 -6.47 9.98
N GLU A 113 -11.96 -6.01 8.74
CA GLU A 113 -12.71 -4.78 8.45
C GLU A 113 -14.20 -5.02 8.20
N LEU A 114 -14.57 -6.02 7.39
CA LEU A 114 -15.97 -6.33 7.03
C LEU A 114 -16.64 -7.32 8.00
N GLY A 115 -15.98 -7.65 9.11
CA GLY A 115 -16.42 -8.63 10.11
C GLY A 115 -16.97 -8.04 11.42
N GLY A 116 -17.05 -8.89 12.45
CA GLY A 116 -17.46 -8.53 13.82
C GLY A 116 -18.93 -8.84 14.18
N PHE A 117 -19.70 -9.35 13.23
CA PHE A 117 -21.11 -9.67 13.43
C PHE A 117 -21.32 -10.91 14.30
N CYS A 118 -22.41 -10.94 15.06
CA CYS A 118 -22.79 -12.13 15.81
C CYS A 118 -23.35 -13.22 14.88
N PRO A 119 -23.28 -14.51 15.28
CA PRO A 119 -23.93 -15.59 14.54
C PRO A 119 -25.42 -15.29 14.31
N LEU A 120 -25.95 -15.68 13.14
CA LEU A 120 -27.33 -15.38 12.72
C LEU A 120 -28.38 -15.68 13.80
N ALA A 121 -28.29 -16.83 14.47
CA ALA A 121 -29.24 -17.21 15.52
C ALA A 121 -29.30 -16.22 16.71
N THR A 122 -28.19 -15.54 17.02
CA THR A 122 -28.15 -14.48 18.03
C THR A 122 -28.86 -13.22 17.52
N LEU A 123 -28.63 -12.84 16.27
CA LEU A 123 -29.25 -11.68 15.63
C LEU A 123 -30.77 -11.88 15.48
N GLU A 124 -31.21 -13.06 15.03
CA GLU A 124 -32.62 -13.43 14.90
C GLU A 124 -33.38 -13.42 16.23
N ALA A 125 -32.69 -13.69 17.34
CA ALA A 125 -33.28 -13.61 18.67
C ALA A 125 -33.59 -12.18 19.10
N GLU A 126 -32.93 -11.18 18.50
CA GLU A 126 -32.94 -9.78 18.91
C GLU A 126 -33.27 -8.80 17.76
N LEU A 127 -34.07 -9.22 16.77
CA LEU A 127 -34.40 -8.43 15.56
C LEU A 127 -34.86 -6.98 15.84
N ALA A 128 -35.57 -6.76 16.95
CA ALA A 128 -36.08 -5.43 17.32
C ALA A 128 -34.99 -4.51 17.91
N ALA A 129 -33.82 -5.04 18.25
CA ALA A 129 -32.71 -4.35 18.90
C ALA A 129 -31.45 -4.27 18.04
N LEU A 130 -31.51 -4.64 16.75
CA LEU A 130 -30.35 -4.66 15.86
C LEU A 130 -29.63 -3.31 15.71
N ASN A 131 -30.34 -2.19 15.88
CA ASN A 131 -29.72 -0.85 15.87
C ASN A 131 -29.36 -0.31 17.26
N ASP A 132 -29.52 -1.09 18.33
CA ASP A 132 -29.14 -0.69 19.69
C ASP A 132 -27.72 -1.19 20.00
N PRO A 133 -26.70 -0.32 20.02
CA PRO A 133 -25.31 -0.74 20.31
C PRO A 133 -25.13 -1.23 21.76
N THR A 134 -26.13 -1.08 22.64
CA THR A 134 -26.09 -1.59 24.02
C THR A 134 -26.72 -2.97 24.17
N ALA A 135 -27.41 -3.47 23.13
CA ALA A 135 -27.97 -4.81 23.10
C ALA A 135 -26.88 -5.87 22.82
N PRO A 136 -27.10 -7.15 23.19
CA PRO A 136 -26.14 -8.23 22.96
C PRO A 136 -26.16 -8.72 21.49
N VAL A 137 -26.07 -7.78 20.55
CA VAL A 137 -26.17 -8.00 19.10
C VAL A 137 -24.85 -7.81 18.35
N TRP A 138 -23.78 -7.46 19.08
CA TRP A 138 -22.42 -7.30 18.53
C TRP A 138 -21.44 -8.28 19.17
N CYS A 139 -20.60 -8.90 18.35
CA CYS A 139 -19.65 -9.94 18.78
C CYS A 139 -18.19 -9.55 18.53
N GLY A 140 -17.95 -8.48 17.77
CA GLY A 140 -16.62 -7.94 17.51
C GLY A 140 -15.93 -7.36 18.76
N PRO A 141 -14.66 -6.98 18.63
CA PRO A 141 -13.89 -6.93 17.38
C PRO A 141 -13.44 -8.31 16.88
N ALA A 142 -13.09 -8.39 15.59
CA ALA A 142 -12.48 -9.59 15.03
C ALA A 142 -11.10 -9.84 15.67
N THR A 143 -10.72 -11.12 15.77
CA THR A 143 -9.49 -11.52 16.47
C THR A 143 -8.29 -11.44 15.52
N PRO A 144 -7.22 -10.71 15.90
CA PRO A 144 -5.94 -10.73 15.20
C PRO A 144 -5.32 -12.13 15.18
N LYS A 145 -4.75 -12.53 14.04
CA LYS A 145 -4.00 -13.77 13.85
C LYS A 145 -2.49 -13.55 13.85
N LEU A 146 -2.02 -12.45 13.23
CA LEU A 146 -0.60 -12.15 13.04
C LEU A 146 -0.09 -11.07 14.01
N GLU A 147 1.22 -11.06 14.32
CA GLU A 147 1.82 -10.25 15.39
C GLU A 147 1.55 -8.74 15.28
N LEU A 148 1.57 -8.18 14.07
CA LEU A 148 1.39 -6.74 13.83
C LEU A 148 -0.06 -6.37 13.52
N GLU A 149 -0.99 -7.32 13.56
CA GLU A 149 -2.41 -7.04 13.41
C GLU A 149 -2.96 -6.39 14.68
N PHE A 150 -3.94 -5.50 14.49
CA PHE A 150 -4.77 -4.98 15.56
C PHE A 150 -6.21 -5.42 15.36
N ALA A 151 -6.93 -5.56 16.49
CA ALA A 151 -8.34 -5.91 16.48
C ALA A 151 -9.15 -4.73 15.95
N GLN A 152 -10.03 -5.01 14.99
CA GLN A 152 -11.02 -4.06 14.48
C GLN A 152 -12.25 -4.83 13.98
N ASP A 153 -13.30 -4.09 13.65
CA ASP A 153 -14.51 -4.62 13.03
C ASP A 153 -15.22 -3.52 12.23
N TRP A 154 -16.28 -3.88 11.50
CA TRP A 154 -16.98 -2.94 10.62
C TRP A 154 -17.55 -1.71 11.36
N ASN A 155 -17.89 -1.85 12.64
CA ASN A 155 -18.44 -0.75 13.43
C ASN A 155 -17.36 0.02 14.21
N HIS A 156 -16.18 -0.55 14.41
CA HIS A 156 -15.05 0.03 15.14
C HIS A 156 -13.76 -0.13 14.33
N LEU A 157 -13.74 0.50 13.15
CA LEU A 157 -12.57 0.50 12.28
C LEU A 157 -11.42 1.28 12.94
N HIS A 158 -10.18 0.89 12.68
CA HIS A 158 -9.05 1.56 13.32
C HIS A 158 -8.91 3.01 12.85
N TYR A 159 -8.80 3.94 13.81
CA TYR A 159 -8.52 5.34 13.53
C TYR A 159 -7.07 5.67 13.82
N ASP A 160 -6.40 6.21 12.80
CA ASP A 160 -5.13 6.91 12.93
C ASP A 160 -5.09 8.14 12.02
N SER A 161 -4.27 9.11 12.38
CA SER A 161 -4.00 10.31 11.59
C SER A 161 -2.49 10.58 11.58
N ASN A 162 -1.77 9.79 10.79
CA ASN A 162 -0.32 9.90 10.61
C ASN A 162 0.01 9.73 9.12
N GLY A 163 0.07 10.84 8.39
CA GLY A 163 0.28 10.87 6.94
C GLY A 163 -0.94 10.47 6.09
N ILE A 164 -1.83 9.65 6.65
CA ILE A 164 -3.19 9.41 6.19
C ILE A 164 -4.14 9.58 7.38
N THR A 165 -5.37 10.00 7.12
CA THR A 165 -6.42 10.10 8.14
C THR A 165 -7.47 9.03 7.89
N MET A 166 -7.45 7.97 8.70
CA MET A 166 -8.29 6.78 8.57
C MET A 166 -9.72 7.03 9.07
N THR A 167 -10.45 7.96 8.44
CA THR A 167 -11.88 8.17 8.71
C THR A 167 -12.72 7.05 8.10
N ARG A 168 -13.98 6.94 8.53
CA ARG A 168 -14.92 5.98 7.92
C ARG A 168 -15.12 6.24 6.43
N GLU A 169 -15.15 7.52 6.04
CA GLU A 169 -15.13 7.95 4.64
C GLU A 169 -13.88 7.44 3.89
N PHE A 170 -12.70 7.46 4.51
CA PHE A 170 -11.47 6.97 3.88
C PHE A 170 -11.54 5.48 3.56
N TYR A 171 -11.99 4.63 4.49
CA TYR A 171 -12.17 3.19 4.24
C TYR A 171 -13.14 2.94 3.07
N ARG A 172 -14.26 3.68 3.00
CA ARG A 172 -15.17 3.64 1.85
C ARG A 172 -14.44 3.98 0.54
N GLU A 173 -13.67 5.06 0.51
CA GLU A 173 -12.92 5.47 -0.67
C GLU A 173 -11.93 4.40 -1.12
N VAL A 174 -11.25 3.72 -0.19
CA VAL A 174 -10.36 2.59 -0.49
C VAL A 174 -11.12 1.45 -1.15
N ILE A 175 -12.22 0.98 -0.55
CA ILE A 175 -13.05 -0.12 -1.09
C ILE A 175 -13.56 0.22 -2.50
N GLU A 176 -14.05 1.44 -2.72
CA GLU A 176 -14.54 1.87 -4.03
C GLU A 176 -13.42 1.97 -5.07
N ASN A 177 -12.25 2.51 -4.70
CA ASN A 177 -11.12 2.61 -5.62
C ASN A 177 -10.56 1.24 -6.02
N PHE A 178 -10.43 0.31 -5.08
CA PHE A 178 -10.05 -1.07 -5.38
C PHE A 178 -11.07 -1.75 -6.30
N SER A 179 -12.35 -1.51 -6.04
CA SER A 179 -13.40 -2.08 -6.89
C SER A 179 -13.42 -1.48 -8.30
N ILE A 180 -13.09 -0.19 -8.46
CA ILE A 180 -12.91 0.44 -9.78
C ILE A 180 -11.72 -0.17 -10.52
N ALA A 181 -10.63 -0.44 -9.80
CA ALA A 181 -9.42 -1.02 -10.38
C ALA A 181 -9.63 -2.47 -10.83
N PHE A 182 -10.28 -3.29 -9.99
CA PHE A 182 -10.29 -4.75 -10.18
C PHE A 182 -11.68 -5.35 -10.42
N GLY A 183 -12.76 -4.57 -10.23
CA GLY A 183 -14.13 -5.06 -10.15
C GLY A 183 -14.54 -5.37 -8.71
N ASN A 184 -15.78 -5.81 -8.47
CA ASN A 184 -16.25 -6.17 -7.15
C ASN A 184 -15.46 -7.38 -6.61
N LEU A 185 -14.86 -7.20 -5.42
CA LEU A 185 -14.01 -8.19 -4.75
C LEU A 185 -14.71 -8.85 -3.55
N THR A 186 -15.93 -8.43 -3.22
CA THR A 186 -16.66 -8.91 -2.03
C THR A 186 -17.77 -9.90 -2.36
N VAL A 187 -18.33 -9.81 -3.56
CA VAL A 187 -19.39 -10.67 -4.12
C VAL A 187 -19.23 -10.70 -5.64
N PRO A 188 -19.85 -11.67 -6.36
CA PRO A 188 -19.84 -11.68 -7.81
C PRO A 188 -20.28 -10.34 -8.39
N GLY A 189 -19.56 -9.83 -9.39
CA GLY A 189 -19.84 -8.53 -10.03
C GLY A 189 -20.85 -8.63 -11.17
N ASP A 190 -21.60 -7.55 -11.41
CA ASP A 190 -22.50 -7.46 -12.56
C ASP A 190 -21.72 -7.50 -13.88
N ALA A 191 -22.22 -8.25 -14.87
CA ALA A 191 -21.54 -8.47 -16.14
C ALA A 191 -21.36 -7.19 -16.98
N THR A 192 -22.21 -6.18 -16.78
CA THR A 192 -22.15 -4.89 -17.49
C THR A 192 -21.51 -3.79 -16.64
N ARG A 193 -21.54 -3.96 -15.31
CA ARG A 193 -20.98 -3.06 -14.31
C ARG A 193 -20.19 -3.83 -13.26
N PRO A 194 -18.96 -4.26 -13.56
CA PRO A 194 -18.19 -5.15 -12.69
C PRO A 194 -17.98 -4.66 -11.26
N VAL A 195 -18.04 -3.35 -11.01
CA VAL A 195 -17.98 -2.74 -9.66
C VAL A 195 -19.22 -3.05 -8.82
N LEU A 196 -20.39 -3.13 -9.45
CA LEU A 196 -21.65 -3.36 -8.77
C LEU A 196 -21.82 -4.86 -8.49
N PRO A 197 -22.45 -5.25 -7.37
CA PRO A 197 -22.86 -6.62 -7.14
C PRO A 197 -23.77 -7.16 -8.24
N ALA A 198 -23.64 -8.45 -8.55
CA ALA A 198 -24.59 -9.18 -9.39
C ALA A 198 -26.00 -9.15 -8.77
N GLY A 199 -27.02 -9.14 -9.63
CA GLY A 199 -28.42 -9.04 -9.22
C GLY A 199 -28.91 -7.63 -8.89
N VAL A 200 -28.04 -6.60 -8.90
CA VAL A 200 -28.48 -5.20 -8.78
C VAL A 200 -29.22 -4.75 -10.04
N ASP A 201 -30.35 -4.06 -9.87
CA ASP A 201 -31.03 -3.35 -10.97
C ASP A 201 -30.17 -2.17 -11.44
N VAL A 202 -29.30 -2.42 -12.42
CA VAL A 202 -28.36 -1.45 -13.00
C VAL A 202 -29.07 -0.21 -13.55
N ALA A 203 -30.24 -0.38 -14.18
CA ALA A 203 -31.01 0.73 -14.72
C ALA A 203 -31.56 1.64 -13.61
N TRP A 204 -32.02 1.06 -12.50
CA TRP A 204 -32.38 1.82 -11.31
C TRP A 204 -31.17 2.49 -10.68
N TYR A 205 -30.05 1.77 -10.55
CA TYR A 205 -28.83 2.30 -9.93
C TYR A 205 -28.35 3.58 -10.63
N GLU A 206 -28.30 3.57 -11.96
CA GLU A 206 -27.92 4.73 -12.78
C GLU A 206 -28.97 5.82 -12.80
N GLY A 207 -30.25 5.43 -12.82
CA GLY A 207 -31.37 6.36 -12.92
C GLY A 207 -31.71 7.09 -11.61
N THR A 208 -31.09 6.69 -10.50
CA THR A 208 -31.47 7.13 -9.15
C THR A 208 -30.32 7.84 -8.44
N ALA A 209 -30.59 9.03 -7.91
CA ALA A 209 -29.58 9.80 -7.18
C ALA A 209 -29.07 9.02 -5.96
N PRO A 210 -27.79 9.18 -5.55
CA PRO A 210 -27.23 8.48 -4.39
C PRO A 210 -28.09 8.54 -3.12
N ALA A 211 -28.62 9.71 -2.77
CA ALA A 211 -29.46 9.89 -1.59
C ALA A 211 -30.80 9.15 -1.68
N ASP A 212 -31.38 9.09 -2.88
CA ASP A 212 -32.65 8.39 -3.12
C ASP A 212 -32.44 6.85 -3.11
N ARG A 213 -31.25 6.38 -3.54
CA ARG A 213 -30.87 4.96 -3.43
C ARG A 213 -30.80 4.50 -1.97
N CYS A 214 -30.35 5.36 -1.06
CA CYS A 214 -30.35 5.06 0.38
C CYS A 214 -31.73 5.18 1.04
N ALA A 215 -32.63 5.98 0.47
CA ALA A 215 -33.97 6.19 1.02
C ALA A 215 -34.98 5.11 0.58
N ASP A 216 -34.78 4.53 -0.59
CA ASP A 216 -35.62 3.48 -1.18
C ASP A 216 -34.73 2.46 -1.92
N PRO A 217 -33.92 1.67 -1.20
CA PRO A 217 -33.05 0.69 -1.82
C PRO A 217 -33.86 -0.46 -2.43
N LYS A 218 -33.38 -0.97 -3.57
CA LYS A 218 -33.95 -2.17 -4.20
C LYS A 218 -33.14 -3.40 -3.81
N PRO A 219 -33.81 -4.52 -3.45
CA PRO A 219 -33.13 -5.78 -3.22
C PRO A 219 -32.47 -6.28 -4.50
N VAL A 220 -31.36 -6.98 -4.33
CA VAL A 220 -30.78 -7.79 -5.41
C VAL A 220 -31.74 -8.94 -5.76
N ASP A 221 -31.58 -9.51 -6.95
CA ASP A 221 -32.31 -10.71 -7.34
C ASP A 221 -32.09 -11.84 -6.33
N HIS A 222 -33.14 -12.64 -6.08
CA HIS A 222 -33.16 -13.66 -5.02
C HIS A 222 -32.03 -14.71 -5.15
N GLU A 223 -31.56 -14.99 -6.36
CA GLU A 223 -30.42 -15.91 -6.57
C GLU A 223 -29.09 -15.35 -6.05
N HIS A 224 -29.00 -14.05 -5.79
CA HIS A 224 -27.83 -13.38 -5.24
C HIS A 224 -28.00 -12.97 -3.76
N SER A 225 -29.07 -13.42 -3.08
CA SER A 225 -29.30 -13.09 -1.67
C SER A 225 -28.77 -14.13 -0.68
N PHE A 226 -28.24 -15.25 -1.15
CA PHE A 226 -27.76 -16.34 -0.30
C PHE A 226 -26.37 -16.03 0.27
N ASN A 227 -26.18 -16.39 1.54
CA ASN A 227 -24.90 -16.33 2.24
C ASN A 227 -24.93 -17.33 3.40
N LEU A 228 -23.91 -18.19 3.50
CA LEU A 228 -23.86 -19.26 4.50
C LEU A 228 -24.02 -18.76 5.94
N GLU A 229 -23.37 -17.66 6.31
CA GLU A 229 -23.28 -17.20 7.69
C GLU A 229 -24.55 -16.44 8.13
N TYR A 230 -25.16 -15.66 7.23
CA TYR A 230 -26.16 -14.64 7.59
C TYR A 230 -27.45 -14.69 6.78
N ASN A 231 -27.52 -15.40 5.65
CA ASN A 231 -28.78 -15.60 4.92
C ASN A 231 -28.84 -16.96 4.20
N PRO A 232 -28.68 -18.09 4.90
CA PRO A 232 -28.43 -19.37 4.25
C PRO A 232 -29.70 -20.02 3.65
N ASP A 233 -30.87 -19.44 3.90
CA ASP A 233 -32.14 -19.85 3.30
C ASP A 233 -32.70 -18.80 2.31
N GLY A 234 -31.94 -17.73 2.02
CA GLY A 234 -32.40 -16.61 1.20
C GLY A 234 -33.64 -15.91 1.74
N ALA A 235 -33.89 -16.02 3.06
CA ALA A 235 -35.13 -15.58 3.70
C ALA A 235 -35.21 -14.05 3.87
N TYR A 236 -34.05 -13.39 3.97
CA TYR A 236 -33.93 -11.95 4.15
C TYR A 236 -33.64 -11.25 2.83
N ALA A 237 -34.09 -10.00 2.72
CA ALA A 237 -33.71 -9.16 1.59
C ALA A 237 -32.23 -8.79 1.71
N VAL A 238 -31.54 -8.75 0.58
CA VAL A 238 -30.16 -8.28 0.49
C VAL A 238 -30.16 -7.00 -0.33
N LEU A 239 -29.60 -5.94 0.24
CA LEU A 239 -29.73 -4.57 -0.28
C LEU A 239 -28.36 -3.93 -0.49
N PRO A 240 -28.21 -3.02 -1.49
CA PRO A 240 -27.05 -2.15 -1.62
C PRO A 240 -26.78 -1.38 -0.33
N LEU A 241 -25.54 -1.38 0.13
CA LEU A 241 -25.16 -0.79 1.40
C LEU A 241 -25.06 0.73 1.31
N CYS A 242 -25.77 1.40 2.23
CA CYS A 242 -25.54 2.80 2.55
C CYS A 242 -25.02 2.95 3.99
N ASP A 243 -23.97 3.73 4.12
CA ASP A 243 -23.26 4.03 5.36
C ASP A 243 -23.29 5.55 5.65
N GLN A 244 -22.35 6.02 6.46
CA GLN A 244 -22.15 7.41 6.86
C GLN A 244 -20.69 7.85 6.67
N ASP A 245 -20.43 9.17 6.67
CA ASP A 245 -19.06 9.69 6.58
C ASP A 245 -18.28 9.57 7.90
N GLY A 246 -19.00 9.44 9.03
CA GLY A 246 -18.43 9.35 10.36
C GLY A 246 -19.48 9.62 11.44
N PRO A 247 -19.10 9.56 12.73
CA PRO A 247 -20.03 9.72 13.82
C PRO A 247 -20.47 11.18 14.00
N THR A 248 -21.71 11.35 14.48
CA THR A 248 -22.22 12.64 14.97
C THR A 248 -22.16 12.74 16.50
N ALA A 249 -22.16 11.59 17.17
CA ALA A 249 -22.05 11.48 18.62
C ALA A 249 -20.63 11.81 19.12
N ALA A 250 -20.56 12.50 20.26
CA ALA A 250 -19.30 12.76 20.94
C ALA A 250 -18.76 11.47 21.60
N GLY A 251 -17.46 11.24 21.49
CA GLY A 251 -16.76 10.12 22.14
C GLY A 251 -16.57 8.89 21.25
N LEU A 252 -17.09 8.89 20.03
CA LEU A 252 -16.75 7.90 18.99
C LEU A 252 -15.52 8.36 18.20
N ALA A 253 -14.69 7.42 17.77
CA ALA A 253 -13.59 7.71 16.86
C ALA A 253 -14.12 8.10 15.47
N PRO A 254 -13.43 8.94 14.69
CA PRO A 254 -13.91 9.34 13.35
C PRO A 254 -14.14 8.19 12.34
N SER A 255 -13.61 7.00 12.62
CA SER A 255 -13.81 5.76 11.86
C SER A 255 -15.00 4.92 12.34
N ASP A 256 -15.48 5.15 13.57
CA ASP A 256 -16.52 4.36 14.20
C ASP A 256 -17.88 4.58 13.55
N PHE A 257 -18.70 3.54 13.65
CA PHE A 257 -20.09 3.58 13.25
C PHE A 257 -20.99 4.15 14.34
N ASP A 258 -21.71 5.24 14.03
CA ASP A 258 -22.72 5.85 14.88
C ASP A 258 -24.14 5.37 14.54
N ALA A 259 -24.73 4.58 15.42
CA ALA A 259 -26.08 4.05 15.23
C ALA A 259 -27.16 5.14 15.06
N ALA A 260 -26.92 6.39 15.48
CA ALA A 260 -27.85 7.50 15.36
C ALA A 260 -27.66 8.36 14.08
N ALA A 261 -26.54 8.22 13.38
CA ALA A 261 -26.24 9.06 12.22
C ALA A 261 -26.97 8.59 10.93
N PRO A 262 -27.29 9.48 9.97
CA PRO A 262 -28.00 9.07 8.76
C PRO A 262 -27.16 8.16 7.84
N ARG A 263 -27.76 7.07 7.32
CA ARG A 263 -27.15 6.18 6.32
C ARG A 263 -27.41 6.71 4.91
N ASN A 264 -26.70 7.76 4.51
CA ASN A 264 -26.93 8.47 3.25
C ASN A 264 -25.74 8.41 2.28
N ARG A 265 -24.73 7.60 2.59
CA ARG A 265 -23.51 7.44 1.78
C ARG A 265 -23.45 6.04 1.20
N PRO A 266 -23.80 5.83 -0.08
CA PRO A 266 -23.69 4.50 -0.67
C PRO A 266 -22.23 4.05 -0.71
N ILE A 267 -22.00 2.76 -0.49
CA ILE A 267 -20.73 2.08 -0.76
C ILE A 267 -21.00 1.09 -1.88
N SER A 268 -20.79 1.53 -3.11
CA SER A 268 -21.32 0.89 -4.32
C SER A 268 -21.05 -0.63 -4.45
N PRO A 269 -19.87 -1.14 -4.05
CA PRO A 269 -19.55 -2.57 -4.14
C PRO A 269 -20.19 -3.43 -3.04
N LEU A 270 -20.68 -2.84 -1.95
CA LEU A 270 -21.09 -3.61 -0.77
C LEU A 270 -22.60 -3.85 -0.70
N LEU A 271 -22.96 -4.98 -0.12
CA LEU A 271 -24.32 -5.39 0.21
C LEU A 271 -24.44 -5.59 1.72
N PHE A 272 -25.68 -5.56 2.24
CA PHE A 272 -26.00 -6.01 3.60
C PHE A 272 -27.26 -6.87 3.61
N VAL A 273 -27.39 -7.70 4.66
CA VAL A 273 -28.58 -8.51 4.91
C VAL A 273 -29.56 -7.72 5.80
N ASP A 274 -30.74 -7.40 5.28
CA ASP A 274 -31.80 -6.68 5.99
C ASP A 274 -32.65 -7.67 6.80
N LEU A 275 -32.25 -7.86 8.06
CA LEU A 275 -32.79 -8.89 8.96
C LEU A 275 -34.15 -8.48 9.53
N ASN A 276 -34.38 -7.18 9.73
CA ASN A 276 -35.63 -6.69 10.30
C ASN A 276 -36.62 -6.12 9.26
N GLY A 277 -36.19 -5.98 8.00
CA GLY A 277 -37.02 -5.57 6.87
C GLY A 277 -37.31 -4.07 6.84
N ASP A 278 -36.46 -3.23 7.43
CA ASP A 278 -36.64 -1.78 7.47
C ASP A 278 -35.99 -1.04 6.29
N GLY A 279 -35.23 -1.77 5.46
CA GLY A 279 -34.57 -1.26 4.27
C GLY A 279 -33.31 -0.45 4.56
N ARG A 280 -32.74 -0.50 5.76
CA ARG A 280 -31.54 0.27 6.12
C ARG A 280 -30.64 -0.51 7.06
N ARG A 281 -29.36 -0.61 6.67
CA ARG A 281 -28.33 -1.23 7.51
C ARG A 281 -28.29 -0.67 8.94
N ASP A 282 -28.76 -1.49 9.86
CA ASP A 282 -28.69 -1.26 11.30
C ASP A 282 -27.33 -1.68 11.88
N TYR A 283 -27.04 -1.26 13.12
CA TYR A 283 -25.76 -1.48 13.78
C TYR A 283 -25.27 -2.94 13.72
N ALA A 284 -26.14 -3.92 13.94
CA ALA A 284 -25.80 -5.34 13.96
C ALA A 284 -26.08 -6.09 12.65
N GLU A 285 -26.58 -5.41 11.62
CA GLU A 285 -26.85 -6.08 10.34
C GLU A 285 -25.56 -6.31 9.55
N PRO A 286 -25.33 -7.56 9.10
CA PRO A 286 -24.07 -7.98 8.52
C PRO A 286 -23.86 -7.41 7.13
N VAL A 287 -22.61 -6.97 6.89
CA VAL A 287 -22.10 -6.79 5.53
C VAL A 287 -22.03 -8.18 4.88
N MET A 288 -22.58 -8.31 3.69
CA MET A 288 -22.59 -9.58 2.96
C MET A 288 -21.31 -9.74 2.16
N VAL A 289 -20.64 -10.88 2.36
CA VAL A 289 -19.38 -11.24 1.70
C VAL A 289 -19.46 -12.68 1.19
N ASN A 290 -19.28 -12.83 -0.12
CA ASN A 290 -19.18 -14.10 -0.86
C ASN A 290 -17.99 -13.98 -1.83
N ALA A 291 -16.81 -13.62 -1.30
CA ALA A 291 -15.63 -13.32 -2.10
C ALA A 291 -14.94 -14.58 -2.64
N TRP A 292 -15.02 -15.68 -1.88
CA TRP A 292 -14.45 -16.98 -2.22
C TRP A 292 -15.11 -18.12 -1.44
N GLU A 293 -14.89 -19.33 -1.91
CA GLU A 293 -15.30 -20.54 -1.22
C GLU A 293 -14.60 -20.68 0.13
N ARG A 294 -15.31 -21.21 1.13
CA ARG A 294 -14.77 -21.36 2.48
C ARG A 294 -13.73 -22.49 2.46
N PHE A 295 -12.51 -22.17 2.87
CA PHE A 295 -11.43 -23.14 3.09
C PHE A 295 -11.03 -23.17 4.57
N ASP A 296 -10.44 -24.28 4.97
CA ASP A 296 -9.82 -24.45 6.29
C ASP A 296 -8.31 -24.25 6.11
N ASP A 297 -7.80 -23.14 6.66
CA ASP A 297 -6.37 -22.75 6.68
C ASP A 297 -5.62 -23.61 7.72
N VAL A 298 -5.42 -24.87 7.37
CA VAL A 298 -4.84 -25.95 8.20
C VAL A 298 -3.70 -26.66 7.47
N GLY A 299 -3.12 -25.99 6.49
CA GLY A 299 -2.03 -26.51 5.70
C GLY A 299 -2.46 -27.55 4.66
N VAL A 300 -1.56 -27.77 3.70
CA VAL A 300 -1.78 -28.67 2.56
C VAL A 300 -1.88 -30.15 2.96
N ASP A 301 -1.51 -30.48 4.20
CA ASP A 301 -1.68 -31.81 4.76
C ASP A 301 -3.13 -32.05 5.26
N GLY A 302 -3.95 -30.99 5.32
CA GLY A 302 -5.33 -30.99 5.75
C GLY A 302 -5.53 -31.23 7.24
N CYS A 303 -4.53 -30.92 8.06
CA CYS A 303 -4.47 -31.32 9.44
C CYS A 303 -4.16 -30.16 10.39
N PRO A 304 -5.13 -29.69 11.20
CA PRO A 304 -4.81 -28.64 12.16
C PRO A 304 -3.85 -29.17 13.22
N ASN A 305 -2.90 -28.34 13.66
CA ASN A 305 -1.95 -28.55 14.77
C ASN A 305 -2.39 -29.50 15.91
N ALA A 306 -3.64 -29.37 16.38
CA ALA A 306 -4.19 -30.21 17.46
C ALA A 306 -4.35 -31.70 17.11
N LEU A 307 -4.27 -32.06 15.83
CA LEU A 307 -4.49 -33.40 15.28
C LEU A 307 -3.27 -33.97 14.55
N GLU A 308 -2.21 -33.19 14.36
CA GLU A 308 -1.03 -33.61 13.63
C GLU A 308 -0.26 -34.75 14.32
N ASP A 309 0.35 -35.62 13.50
CA ASP A 309 1.09 -36.81 13.96
C ASP A 309 2.62 -36.67 13.95
N GLY A 310 3.13 -35.53 13.48
CA GLY A 310 4.55 -35.23 13.33
C GLY A 310 5.23 -35.95 12.16
N ALA A 311 4.46 -36.52 11.24
CA ALA A 311 4.92 -37.20 10.03
C ALA A 311 4.27 -36.66 8.75
N GLY A 312 3.61 -35.49 8.83
CA GLY A 312 2.90 -34.85 7.72
C GLY A 312 1.49 -35.41 7.50
N GLY A 313 0.82 -35.87 8.56
CA GLY A 313 -0.58 -36.31 8.50
C GLY A 313 -1.29 -36.20 9.86
N CYS A 314 -2.53 -36.72 9.91
CA CYS A 314 -3.38 -36.64 11.10
C CYS A 314 -3.45 -37.91 11.94
N HIS A 315 -3.48 -37.73 13.26
CA HIS A 315 -4.02 -38.69 14.22
C HIS A 315 -5.54 -38.87 14.08
N ALA A 316 -6.01 -40.09 14.35
CA ALA A 316 -7.43 -40.39 14.40
C ALA A 316 -8.06 -39.80 15.68
N ALA A 317 -8.65 -38.59 15.59
CA ALA A 317 -9.58 -37.87 16.50
C ALA A 317 -9.35 -37.89 18.02
N THR A 318 -8.36 -38.62 18.52
CA THR A 318 -7.98 -38.70 19.92
C THR A 318 -6.77 -37.79 20.05
N ALA A 319 -7.04 -36.54 20.42
CA ALA A 319 -6.02 -35.53 20.68
C ALA A 319 -4.93 -36.11 21.57
N ILE A 320 -3.74 -36.31 21.00
CA ILE A 320 -2.53 -36.40 21.80
C ILE A 320 -2.23 -34.94 22.18
N PRO A 321 -1.99 -34.60 23.46
CA PRO A 321 -1.56 -33.25 23.79
C PRO A 321 -0.35 -32.90 22.90
N PRO A 322 -0.37 -31.74 22.21
CA PRO A 322 0.61 -31.42 21.17
C PRO A 322 2.02 -31.60 21.74
N LEU A 323 2.81 -32.46 21.08
CA LEU A 323 4.20 -32.73 21.48
C LEU A 323 5.10 -31.51 21.20
N ALA A 324 4.68 -30.64 20.28
CA ALA A 324 5.26 -29.37 19.88
C ALA A 324 4.13 -28.41 19.40
N PRO A 325 4.35 -27.08 19.33
CA PRO A 325 3.37 -26.12 18.81
C PRO A 325 2.97 -26.37 17.35
N ASP A 326 3.94 -26.81 16.55
CA ASP A 326 3.88 -27.12 15.11
C ASP A 326 4.47 -28.54 14.89
N PRO A 327 3.69 -29.61 15.08
CA PRO A 327 4.18 -30.98 14.93
C PRO A 327 4.64 -31.37 13.51
N ASN A 328 3.96 -30.95 12.45
CA ASN A 328 4.20 -31.32 11.06
C ASN A 328 5.14 -30.37 10.33
N GLY A 329 5.38 -29.17 10.87
CA GLY A 329 6.37 -28.23 10.36
C GLY A 329 5.84 -27.32 9.25
N ASP A 330 4.53 -27.12 9.17
CA ASP A 330 3.84 -26.38 8.12
C ASP A 330 3.12 -25.11 8.61
N ASP A 331 3.23 -24.75 9.89
CA ASP A 331 2.84 -23.43 10.40
C ASP A 331 3.60 -22.31 9.68
N TYR A 332 2.87 -21.33 9.18
CA TYR A 332 3.44 -20.15 8.56
C TYR A 332 4.17 -19.26 9.57
N ASP A 333 5.43 -18.94 9.26
CA ASP A 333 6.18 -17.89 9.92
C ASP A 333 7.05 -17.16 8.89
N TRP A 334 6.80 -15.88 8.71
CA TRP A 334 7.49 -15.05 7.71
C TRP A 334 9.04 -15.05 7.82
N ALA A 335 9.59 -15.43 8.98
CA ALA A 335 11.02 -15.50 9.24
C ALA A 335 11.58 -16.93 9.27
N GLN A 336 10.87 -17.87 9.87
CA GLN A 336 11.34 -19.21 10.17
C GLN A 336 10.81 -20.26 9.20
N ASN A 337 9.57 -20.08 8.73
CA ASN A 337 8.89 -20.99 7.81
C ASN A 337 8.10 -20.21 6.73
N PRO A 338 8.79 -19.53 5.80
CA PRO A 338 8.16 -18.64 4.83
C PRO A 338 7.31 -19.36 3.75
N ASP A 339 7.38 -20.69 3.71
CA ASP A 339 6.61 -21.59 2.86
C ASP A 339 5.59 -22.43 3.65
N GLY A 340 5.41 -22.13 4.94
CA GLY A 340 4.35 -22.72 5.74
C GLY A 340 2.98 -22.35 5.17
N THR A 341 2.07 -23.32 5.18
CA THR A 341 0.73 -23.22 4.60
C THR A 341 -0.36 -23.17 5.66
N GLU A 342 -0.12 -23.62 6.90
CA GLU A 342 -1.08 -23.45 7.98
C GLU A 342 -0.97 -22.04 8.58
N GLY A 343 -2.09 -21.32 8.65
CA GLY A 343 -2.20 -20.03 9.30
C GLY A 343 -1.65 -18.86 8.46
N ASN A 344 -1.45 -19.04 7.15
CA ASN A 344 -0.98 -17.97 6.26
C ASN A 344 -2.11 -17.08 5.72
N ASP A 345 -3.36 -17.39 6.08
CA ASP A 345 -4.56 -16.65 5.68
C ASP A 345 -4.83 -16.62 4.16
N ALA A 346 -4.24 -17.54 3.41
CA ALA A 346 -4.41 -17.72 1.97
C ALA A 346 -4.74 -19.18 1.64
N TYR A 347 -5.52 -19.42 0.57
CA TYR A 347 -5.78 -20.80 0.14
C TYR A 347 -4.57 -21.38 -0.59
N ASP A 348 -4.04 -22.49 -0.07
CA ASP A 348 -3.01 -23.27 -0.72
C ASP A 348 -3.58 -24.51 -1.44
N LEU A 349 -3.03 -24.81 -2.62
CA LEU A 349 -3.48 -25.95 -3.41
C LEU A 349 -3.25 -27.27 -2.65
N GLY A 350 -4.33 -27.85 -2.14
CA GLY A 350 -4.31 -29.07 -1.33
C GLY A 350 -5.07 -28.93 -0.02
N GLU A 351 -5.30 -27.70 0.43
CA GLU A 351 -6.08 -27.42 1.62
C GLU A 351 -7.55 -27.87 1.49
N PRO A 352 -8.20 -28.26 2.60
CA PRO A 352 -9.61 -28.57 2.60
C PRO A 352 -10.44 -27.32 2.31
N TYR A 353 -11.40 -27.44 1.39
CA TYR A 353 -12.40 -26.39 1.14
C TYR A 353 -13.79 -26.97 0.88
N ARG A 354 -14.79 -26.10 0.93
CA ARG A 354 -16.19 -26.44 0.68
C ARG A 354 -16.57 -26.02 -0.73
N ASP A 355 -16.71 -27.01 -1.60
CA ASP A 355 -17.18 -26.90 -3.00
C ASP A 355 -18.71 -26.70 -3.06
N ASP A 356 -19.20 -25.77 -2.24
CA ASP A 356 -20.60 -25.36 -2.09
C ASP A 356 -20.82 -23.98 -2.76
N GLY A 357 -19.89 -23.54 -3.61
CA GLY A 357 -19.93 -22.27 -4.32
C GLY A 357 -19.61 -21.03 -3.47
N LEU A 358 -19.59 -19.87 -4.12
CA LEU A 358 -19.17 -18.60 -3.52
C LEU A 358 -20.08 -18.16 -2.37
N ASP A 359 -21.37 -18.48 -2.41
CA ASP A 359 -22.28 -18.20 -1.30
C ASP A 359 -22.15 -19.17 -0.11
N GLY A 360 -21.49 -20.32 -0.34
CA GLY A 360 -21.24 -21.38 0.63
C GLY A 360 -22.48 -22.19 1.01
N VAL A 361 -23.59 -22.06 0.28
CA VAL A 361 -24.87 -22.73 0.52
C VAL A 361 -25.07 -23.81 -0.55
N PRO A 362 -25.03 -25.10 -0.18
CA PRO A 362 -25.17 -26.18 -1.17
C PRO A 362 -26.47 -26.06 -1.99
N ALA A 363 -26.45 -26.40 -3.28
CA ALA A 363 -27.61 -26.34 -4.16
C ALA A 363 -28.82 -27.14 -3.67
N ALA A 364 -28.59 -28.19 -2.89
CA ALA A 364 -29.65 -28.95 -2.24
C ALA A 364 -30.48 -28.12 -1.25
N ARG A 365 -29.90 -27.05 -0.69
CA ARG A 365 -30.54 -26.07 0.20
C ARG A 365 -31.01 -24.83 -0.56
N ALA A 366 -30.15 -24.21 -1.39
CA ALA A 366 -30.50 -23.00 -2.14
C ALA A 366 -31.53 -23.24 -3.26
N GLY A 367 -31.54 -24.45 -3.83
CA GLY A 367 -32.42 -24.84 -4.93
C GLY A 367 -31.84 -24.57 -6.34
N PHE A 368 -30.64 -24.02 -6.41
CA PHE A 368 -29.82 -23.79 -7.61
C PHE A 368 -28.34 -23.90 -7.23
N ALA A 369 -27.47 -24.11 -8.22
CA ALA A 369 -26.03 -24.06 -8.02
C ALA A 369 -25.51 -22.68 -8.45
N ASP A 370 -24.70 -22.05 -7.61
CA ASP A 370 -24.07 -20.76 -7.88
C ASP A 370 -22.67 -20.94 -8.50
N GLU A 371 -21.89 -19.86 -8.54
CA GLU A 371 -20.56 -19.86 -9.15
C GLU A 371 -19.59 -20.73 -8.33
N GLY A 372 -18.87 -21.61 -9.00
CA GLY A 372 -17.90 -22.53 -8.39
C GLY A 372 -18.48 -23.91 -8.01
N GLU A 373 -19.75 -23.98 -7.61
CA GLU A 373 -20.29 -25.18 -6.95
C GLU A 373 -20.13 -26.50 -7.73
N GLY A 374 -19.54 -27.51 -7.06
CA GLY A 374 -19.44 -28.89 -7.49
C GLY A 374 -18.42 -29.12 -8.59
N ASN A 375 -17.47 -28.19 -8.79
CA ASN A 375 -16.52 -28.25 -9.89
C ASN A 375 -15.18 -28.92 -9.51
N GLY A 376 -14.94 -29.18 -8.23
CA GLY A 376 -13.72 -29.81 -7.72
C GLY A 376 -12.47 -28.92 -7.70
N HIS A 377 -12.65 -27.59 -7.74
CA HIS A 377 -11.63 -26.57 -7.54
C HIS A 377 -12.10 -25.55 -6.50
N TRP A 378 -11.16 -24.88 -5.83
CA TRP A 378 -11.49 -23.74 -4.99
C TRP A 378 -11.67 -22.50 -5.88
N ASP A 379 -12.79 -21.80 -5.70
CA ASP A 379 -13.11 -20.62 -6.47
C ASP A 379 -13.17 -19.33 -5.63
N ALA A 380 -12.87 -18.23 -6.32
CA ALA A 380 -13.06 -16.87 -5.85
C ALA A 380 -13.84 -16.07 -6.91
N VAL A 381 -14.39 -14.92 -6.53
CA VAL A 381 -15.03 -14.00 -7.48
C VAL A 381 -14.09 -13.72 -8.66
N ALA A 382 -14.61 -13.72 -9.88
CA ALA A 382 -13.79 -13.63 -11.11
C ALA A 382 -12.77 -12.45 -11.12
N ASN A 383 -13.13 -11.35 -10.46
CA ASN A 383 -12.31 -10.14 -10.32
C ASN A 383 -11.09 -10.32 -9.40
N PHE A 384 -11.13 -11.28 -8.47
CA PHE A 384 -10.02 -11.60 -7.57
C PHE A 384 -8.78 -12.02 -8.35
N ALA A 385 -8.93 -12.77 -9.44
CA ALA A 385 -7.81 -13.15 -10.32
C ALA A 385 -7.10 -11.93 -10.93
N SER A 386 -7.82 -10.84 -11.21
CA SER A 386 -7.22 -9.61 -11.75
C SER A 386 -6.38 -8.87 -10.70
N LEU A 387 -6.79 -8.94 -9.44
CA LEU A 387 -6.02 -8.44 -8.30
C LEU A 387 -4.79 -9.31 -8.04
N MET A 388 -4.96 -10.64 -7.97
CA MET A 388 -3.87 -11.61 -7.72
C MET A 388 -2.80 -11.60 -8.81
N ALA A 389 -3.16 -11.30 -10.07
CA ALA A 389 -2.18 -11.14 -11.14
C ALA A 389 -1.15 -10.01 -10.87
N ARG A 390 -1.43 -9.12 -9.91
CA ARG A 390 -0.62 -7.96 -9.50
C ARG A 390 -0.10 -8.06 -8.07
N ASP A 391 -0.38 -9.18 -7.40
CA ASP A 391 0.06 -9.44 -6.04
C ASP A 391 1.58 -9.63 -5.99
N ALA A 392 2.29 -8.84 -5.18
CA ALA A 392 3.75 -8.87 -5.16
C ALA A 392 4.29 -10.19 -4.61
N ASP A 393 3.64 -10.78 -3.60
CA ASP A 393 4.02 -12.09 -3.05
C ASP A 393 3.94 -13.17 -4.15
N SER A 394 2.78 -13.28 -4.81
CA SER A 394 2.56 -14.22 -5.92
C SER A 394 3.55 -14.02 -7.07
N LEU A 395 3.80 -12.77 -7.47
CA LEU A 395 4.75 -12.45 -8.54
C LEU A 395 6.18 -12.84 -8.18
N ILE A 396 6.62 -12.62 -6.93
CA ILE A 396 7.95 -13.03 -6.46
C ILE A 396 8.05 -14.55 -6.46
N ARG A 397 7.05 -15.26 -5.92
CA ARG A 397 7.04 -16.73 -5.88
C ARG A 397 7.05 -17.34 -7.28
N ALA A 398 6.44 -16.69 -8.27
CA ALA A 398 6.40 -17.13 -9.66
C ALA A 398 7.60 -16.70 -10.53
N ALA A 399 8.35 -15.65 -10.14
CA ALA A 399 9.42 -15.07 -10.95
C ALA A 399 10.55 -16.07 -11.29
N SER A 400 11.28 -15.89 -12.38
CA SER A 400 12.46 -16.74 -12.64
C SER A 400 13.62 -16.36 -11.71
N ASP A 401 14.53 -17.31 -11.46
CA ASP A 401 15.75 -17.00 -10.69
C ASP A 401 16.60 -15.92 -11.37
N GLU A 402 16.57 -15.82 -12.70
CA GLU A 402 17.25 -14.78 -13.47
C GLU A 402 16.64 -13.39 -13.22
N ASP A 403 15.31 -13.29 -13.26
CA ASP A 403 14.59 -12.03 -13.03
C ASP A 403 14.81 -11.52 -11.59
N LEU A 404 14.66 -12.39 -10.59
CA LEU A 404 14.94 -12.04 -9.19
C LEU A 404 16.43 -11.72 -8.99
N ALA A 405 17.32 -12.46 -9.66
CA ALA A 405 18.74 -12.15 -9.65
C ALA A 405 19.05 -10.83 -10.34
N GLY A 406 18.18 -10.25 -11.17
CA GLY A 406 18.35 -8.93 -11.79
C GLY A 406 18.07 -7.75 -10.84
N THR A 407 17.16 -7.91 -9.88
CA THR A 407 16.58 -6.80 -9.09
C THR A 407 16.98 -6.82 -7.62
N ASP A 408 17.31 -5.66 -7.06
CA ASP A 408 17.52 -5.47 -5.62
C ASP A 408 16.23 -4.96 -4.96
N PHE A 409 15.89 -5.45 -3.77
CA PHE A 409 14.66 -5.04 -3.08
C PHE A 409 14.95 -4.15 -1.86
N TRP A 410 14.20 -3.06 -1.74
CA TRP A 410 14.18 -2.20 -0.56
C TRP A 410 12.75 -2.07 -0.06
N LEU A 411 12.51 -2.55 1.15
CA LEU A 411 11.21 -2.57 1.78
C LEU A 411 11.27 -1.74 3.06
N ASP A 412 10.20 -1.02 3.38
CA ASP A 412 9.99 -0.50 4.73
C ASP A 412 8.53 -0.58 5.12
N ALA A 413 8.26 -0.68 6.43
CA ALA A 413 6.93 -0.57 6.99
C ALA A 413 7.01 -0.34 8.49
N GLY A 414 6.00 0.35 9.02
CA GLY A 414 5.88 0.62 10.45
C GLY A 414 5.23 -0.54 11.19
N ILE A 415 5.69 -0.84 12.40
CA ILE A 415 5.12 -1.91 13.25
C ILE A 415 3.71 -1.60 13.80
N ARG A 416 3.19 -0.40 13.55
CA ARG A 416 1.86 0.10 13.94
C ARG A 416 1.17 0.81 12.76
N ASP A 417 1.51 0.44 11.53
CA ASP A 417 0.94 1.03 10.34
C ASP A 417 -0.58 0.76 10.29
N ALA A 418 -1.37 1.82 10.08
CA ALA A 418 -2.83 1.74 10.11
C ALA A 418 -3.44 0.95 8.93
N LEU A 419 -2.68 0.71 7.87
CA LEU A 419 -3.04 -0.17 6.74
C LEU A 419 -2.49 -1.60 6.95
N GLN A 420 -1.90 -1.88 8.11
CA GLN A 420 -1.20 -3.13 8.42
C GLN A 420 -0.10 -3.49 7.41
N ALA A 421 0.52 -2.48 6.79
CA ALA A 421 1.58 -2.66 5.80
C ALA A 421 2.79 -3.44 6.35
N GLY A 422 3.01 -3.44 7.67
CA GLY A 422 4.04 -4.26 8.32
C GLY A 422 3.84 -5.76 8.06
N VAL A 423 2.59 -6.25 8.14
CA VAL A 423 2.28 -7.66 7.89
C VAL A 423 2.48 -8.00 6.41
N GLY A 424 1.86 -7.24 5.50
CA GLY A 424 2.04 -7.46 4.06
C GLY A 424 3.50 -7.34 3.61
N THR A 425 4.29 -6.48 4.24
CA THR A 425 5.74 -6.40 3.95
C THR A 425 6.49 -7.62 4.47
N ARG A 426 6.16 -8.14 5.65
CA ARG A 426 6.71 -9.41 6.16
C ARG A 426 6.39 -10.58 5.23
N ASN A 427 5.19 -10.61 4.64
CA ASN A 427 4.83 -11.63 3.64
C ASN A 427 5.67 -11.51 2.36
N ILE A 428 5.90 -10.30 1.86
CA ILE A 428 6.85 -10.06 0.73
C ILE A 428 8.27 -10.53 1.10
N VAL A 429 8.71 -10.30 2.34
CA VAL A 429 9.99 -10.84 2.83
C VAL A 429 9.99 -12.37 2.84
N ALA A 430 8.90 -13.00 3.24
CA ALA A 430 8.71 -14.45 3.19
C ALA A 430 8.81 -14.96 1.74
N ALA A 431 8.12 -14.33 0.78
CA ALA A 431 8.20 -14.65 -0.65
C ALA A 431 9.63 -14.58 -1.20
N LEU A 432 10.40 -13.57 -0.81
CA LEU A 432 11.80 -13.47 -1.21
C LEU A 432 12.64 -14.60 -0.59
N ARG A 433 12.44 -14.89 0.70
CA ARG A 433 13.18 -15.94 1.42
C ARG A 433 12.88 -17.35 0.89
N SER A 434 11.63 -17.65 0.54
CA SER A 434 11.28 -18.93 -0.09
C SER A 434 11.98 -19.13 -1.44
N ARG A 435 12.27 -18.02 -2.12
CA ARG A 435 13.09 -17.98 -3.34
C ARG A 435 14.60 -17.93 -3.09
N GLY A 436 15.04 -18.25 -1.86
CA GLY A 436 16.44 -18.34 -1.48
C GLY A 436 17.17 -16.99 -1.37
N ARG A 437 16.42 -15.88 -1.29
CA ARG A 437 16.99 -14.54 -1.11
C ARG A 437 17.32 -14.29 0.37
N ASP A 438 18.46 -13.66 0.61
CA ASP A 438 18.87 -13.19 1.95
C ASP A 438 18.36 -11.75 2.15
N VAL A 439 17.15 -11.63 2.68
CA VAL A 439 16.59 -10.33 3.05
C VAL A 439 17.05 -9.95 4.45
N ARG A 440 17.85 -8.89 4.54
CA ARG A 440 18.33 -8.36 5.81
C ARG A 440 17.31 -7.45 6.44
N VAL A 441 16.89 -7.79 7.65
CA VAL A 441 15.91 -7.02 8.42
C VAL A 441 16.63 -6.08 9.38
N TYR A 442 16.21 -4.82 9.37
CA TYR A 442 16.65 -3.80 10.30
C TYR A 442 15.46 -3.27 11.08
N HIS A 443 15.58 -3.19 12.41
CA HIS A 443 14.50 -2.75 13.29
C HIS A 443 14.55 -1.23 13.54
N GLY A 444 14.56 -0.47 12.44
CA GLY A 444 14.60 1.00 12.43
C GLY A 444 15.87 1.59 11.81
N PHE A 445 15.96 2.93 11.85
CA PHE A 445 17.00 3.68 11.15
C PHE A 445 18.28 3.86 11.97
N GLY A 446 18.18 4.15 13.27
CA GLY A 446 19.35 4.38 14.11
C GLY A 446 19.10 4.25 15.61
N GLY A 447 20.17 4.48 16.37
CA GLY A 447 20.15 4.67 17.82
C GLY A 447 20.04 3.40 18.65
N ARG A 448 19.88 2.24 18.01
CA ARG A 448 19.75 0.93 18.68
C ARG A 448 20.44 -0.19 17.90
N GLU A 449 20.83 -1.23 18.61
CA GLU A 449 21.32 -2.46 17.98
C GLU A 449 20.25 -3.02 17.02
N GLY A 450 20.69 -3.55 15.87
CA GLY A 450 19.78 -4.05 14.83
C GLY A 450 19.19 -2.98 13.91
N THR A 451 19.47 -1.69 14.11
CA THR A 451 19.09 -0.60 13.17
C THR A 451 20.12 -0.42 12.04
N LEU A 452 19.78 0.33 10.99
CA LEU A 452 20.69 0.62 9.87
C LEU A 452 21.98 1.32 10.34
N THR A 453 21.87 2.28 11.25
CA THR A 453 23.03 2.98 11.84
C THR A 453 22.98 2.98 13.37
N PRO A 454 23.38 1.88 14.05
CA PRO A 454 23.26 1.77 15.50
C PRO A 454 24.02 2.83 16.29
N ALA A 455 25.12 3.34 15.72
CA ALA A 455 25.97 4.35 16.35
C ALA A 455 25.43 5.79 16.26
N VAL A 456 24.39 6.03 15.47
CA VAL A 456 23.80 7.35 15.21
C VAL A 456 22.37 7.36 15.72
N GLY A 457 21.97 8.33 16.54
CA GLY A 457 20.59 8.42 17.01
C GLY A 457 19.58 8.58 15.85
N ASP A 458 18.37 8.07 16.00
CA ASP A 458 17.31 8.14 14.96
C ASP A 458 17.09 9.55 14.40
N GLY A 459 17.05 10.56 15.28
CA GLY A 459 16.89 11.97 14.89
C GLY A 459 18.07 12.55 14.11
N GLU A 460 19.22 11.86 14.13
CA GLU A 460 20.45 12.25 13.46
C GLU A 460 20.73 11.43 12.19
N PHE A 461 19.90 10.42 11.89
CA PHE A 461 20.10 9.50 10.77
C PHE A 461 20.30 10.24 9.46
N THR A 462 19.34 11.07 9.02
CA THR A 462 19.44 11.79 7.74
C THR A 462 20.71 12.66 7.67
N ALA A 463 21.15 13.26 8.78
CA ALA A 463 22.36 14.09 8.81
C ALA A 463 23.64 13.26 8.59
N ASN A 464 23.64 11.99 9.04
CA ASN A 464 24.77 11.06 8.98
C ASN A 464 24.64 10.02 7.86
N LEU A 465 23.53 10.00 7.13
CA LEU A 465 23.27 9.08 6.03
C LEU A 465 24.40 9.09 4.98
N PHE A 466 25.00 10.26 4.78
CA PHE A 466 26.09 10.50 3.84
C PHE A 466 27.42 9.86 4.21
N SER A 467 27.58 9.51 5.49
CA SER A 467 28.74 8.79 6.01
C SER A 467 28.46 7.30 6.21
N ALA A 468 27.19 6.87 6.09
CA ALA A 468 26.82 5.47 6.16
C ALA A 468 27.16 4.76 4.84
N ASP A 469 27.70 3.56 4.95
CA ASP A 469 27.87 2.67 3.80
C ASP A 469 26.55 1.93 3.56
N LEU A 470 25.79 2.37 2.56
CA LEU A 470 24.53 1.75 2.12
C LEU A 470 24.71 0.85 0.89
N SER A 471 25.96 0.45 0.59
CA SER A 471 26.23 -0.50 -0.49
C SER A 471 25.60 -1.86 -0.19
N ALA A 472 25.32 -2.64 -1.24
CA ALA A 472 24.79 -3.99 -1.08
C ALA A 472 25.73 -4.90 -0.25
N GLY A 473 27.04 -4.66 -0.29
CA GLY A 473 28.02 -5.39 0.53
C GLY A 473 27.88 -5.09 2.02
N ALA A 474 27.61 -3.84 2.39
CA ALA A 474 27.49 -3.41 3.77
C ALA A 474 26.14 -3.80 4.39
N ILE A 475 25.04 -3.46 3.72
CA ILE A 475 23.68 -3.61 4.29
C ILE A 475 22.88 -4.77 3.72
N GLY A 476 23.46 -5.55 2.81
CA GLY A 476 22.73 -6.58 2.08
C GLY A 476 22.10 -6.04 0.81
N ARG A 477 21.83 -6.95 -0.12
CA ARG A 477 21.22 -6.65 -1.41
C ARG A 477 19.73 -6.35 -1.25
N ASP A 478 19.04 -7.22 -0.54
CA ASP A 478 17.61 -7.08 -0.23
C ASP A 478 17.47 -6.66 1.23
N VAL A 479 16.73 -5.58 1.46
CA VAL A 479 16.66 -4.89 2.75
C VAL A 479 15.20 -4.69 3.13
N TYR A 480 14.88 -4.99 4.38
CA TYR A 480 13.62 -4.60 5.01
C TYR A 480 13.91 -3.74 6.25
N VAL A 481 13.43 -2.50 6.25
CA VAL A 481 13.46 -1.62 7.43
C VAL A 481 12.10 -1.66 8.11
N GLU A 482 11.99 -2.46 9.15
CA GLU A 482 10.83 -2.51 10.03
C GLU A 482 10.99 -1.42 11.10
N TYR A 483 10.33 -0.27 10.93
CA TYR A 483 10.56 0.88 11.78
C TYR A 483 9.51 1.00 12.90
N GLY A 484 9.95 1.64 13.99
CA GLY A 484 9.20 1.78 15.23
C GLY A 484 9.92 1.11 16.39
N ASP A 485 9.75 1.67 17.59
CA ASP A 485 10.25 1.09 18.81
C ASP A 485 9.17 0.18 19.43
N PRO A 486 9.38 -1.14 19.54
CA PRO A 486 8.43 -2.02 20.22
C PRO A 486 8.19 -1.59 21.68
N ASP A 487 9.17 -0.94 22.31
CA ASP A 487 9.12 -0.44 23.68
C ASP A 487 8.69 1.04 23.76
N ALA A 488 8.19 1.63 22.67
CA ALA A 488 7.73 3.02 22.62
C ALA A 488 6.69 3.34 23.71
N THR A 489 6.88 4.48 24.37
CA THR A 489 5.87 5.01 25.29
C THR A 489 4.61 5.45 24.52
N PRO A 490 3.44 5.54 25.18
CA PRO A 490 2.22 6.05 24.54
C PRO A 490 2.38 7.45 23.92
N ALA A 491 3.24 8.30 24.50
CA ALA A 491 3.55 9.61 23.95
C ALA A 491 4.32 9.51 22.61
N GLN A 492 5.33 8.65 22.54
CA GLN A 492 6.08 8.42 21.29
C GLN A 492 5.20 7.80 20.20
N ILE A 493 4.30 6.88 20.57
CA ILE A 493 3.32 6.32 19.62
C ILE A 493 2.38 7.42 19.13
N ALA A 494 1.91 8.30 20.02
CA ALA A 494 1.09 9.45 19.63
C ALA A 494 1.82 10.43 18.70
N GLU A 495 3.15 10.55 18.84
CA GLU A 495 4.03 11.35 17.96
C GLU A 495 4.33 10.69 16.61
N GLY A 496 3.95 9.43 16.39
CA GLY A 496 4.17 8.74 15.11
C GLY A 496 4.99 7.46 15.16
N ASP A 497 5.53 7.05 16.31
CA ASP A 497 6.46 5.91 16.36
C ASP A 497 5.84 4.60 15.82
N GLY A 498 6.41 4.10 14.72
CA GLY A 498 5.94 2.90 14.02
C GLY A 498 4.62 3.06 13.25
N LYS A 499 4.01 4.24 13.21
CA LYS A 499 2.77 4.52 12.47
C LYS A 499 3.02 4.66 10.97
N HIS A 500 1.95 4.90 10.18
CA HIS A 500 1.97 4.80 8.71
C HIS A 500 3.07 5.60 7.98
N VAL A 501 3.32 6.84 8.43
CA VAL A 501 4.45 7.64 7.95
C VAL A 501 5.65 7.57 8.91
N GLY A 502 5.38 7.41 10.20
CA GLY A 502 6.34 7.49 11.29
C GLY A 502 6.28 8.86 11.97
N ARG A 503 7.27 9.18 12.81
CA ARG A 503 7.47 10.56 13.30
C ARG A 503 7.90 11.45 12.13
N ASP A 504 7.83 12.78 12.28
CA ASP A 504 8.22 13.73 11.21
C ASP A 504 9.59 13.43 10.57
N ILE A 505 10.56 12.94 11.37
CA ILE A 505 11.90 12.58 10.89
C ILE A 505 11.92 11.25 10.14
N ASP A 506 11.03 10.31 10.46
CA ASP A 506 11.00 8.98 9.88
C ASP A 506 10.55 9.04 8.41
N ALA A 507 9.58 9.89 8.06
CA ALA A 507 9.15 10.13 6.67
C ALA A 507 10.33 10.47 5.74
N LEU A 508 11.18 11.40 6.22
CA LEU A 508 12.37 11.83 5.51
C LEU A 508 13.43 10.73 5.49
N ASN A 509 13.65 10.03 6.61
CA ASN A 509 14.59 8.93 6.71
C ASN A 509 14.24 7.80 5.72
N ARG A 510 12.96 7.46 5.57
CA ARG A 510 12.44 6.44 4.65
C ARG A 510 12.77 6.76 3.20
N LEU A 511 12.36 7.94 2.73
CA LEU A 511 12.64 8.40 1.37
C LEU A 511 14.15 8.52 1.12
N ALA A 512 14.87 9.15 2.04
CA ALA A 512 16.30 9.35 1.89
C ALA A 512 17.05 8.01 1.86
N ALA A 513 16.79 7.10 2.80
CA ALA A 513 17.48 5.81 2.86
C ALA A 513 17.33 5.02 1.56
N PHE A 514 16.11 4.94 1.00
CA PHE A 514 15.87 4.32 -0.30
C PHE A 514 16.69 4.97 -1.41
N LEU A 515 16.58 6.30 -1.59
CA LEU A 515 17.26 7.01 -2.68
C LEU A 515 18.79 6.91 -2.58
N PHE A 516 19.34 6.99 -1.36
CA PHE A 516 20.76 6.86 -1.12
C PHE A 516 21.25 5.43 -1.38
N ALA A 517 20.50 4.41 -0.94
CA ALA A 517 20.82 3.02 -1.22
C ALA A 517 20.78 2.73 -2.73
N ALA A 518 19.76 3.23 -3.44
CA ALA A 518 19.64 3.10 -4.89
C ALA A 518 20.86 3.68 -5.61
N LEU A 519 21.30 4.88 -5.24
CA LEU A 519 22.45 5.52 -5.88
C LEU A 519 23.81 4.96 -5.46
N ALA A 520 23.94 4.49 -4.22
CA ALA A 520 25.16 3.84 -3.75
C ALA A 520 25.46 2.55 -4.53
N ARG A 521 24.44 1.94 -5.14
CA ARG A 521 24.53 0.70 -5.92
C ARG A 521 24.70 0.94 -7.43
N MET A 522 24.70 2.20 -7.88
CA MET A 522 24.93 2.53 -9.29
C MET A 522 26.44 2.53 -9.61
N PRO A 523 26.87 1.92 -10.73
CA PRO A 523 28.28 1.90 -11.11
C PRO A 523 28.79 3.30 -11.45
N ASP A 524 30.07 3.58 -11.21
CA ASP A 524 30.76 4.83 -11.58
C ASP A 524 29.95 6.13 -11.31
N PRO A 525 29.57 6.41 -10.06
CA PRO A 525 28.70 7.54 -9.73
C PRO A 525 29.39 8.89 -10.01
N ASP A 526 28.74 9.77 -10.77
CA ASP A 526 29.20 11.16 -10.92
C ASP A 526 28.86 11.96 -9.66
N ARG A 527 29.88 12.40 -8.93
CA ARG A 527 29.77 13.24 -7.72
C ARG A 527 30.41 14.62 -7.90
N THR A 528 30.70 15.01 -9.14
CA THR A 528 31.34 16.29 -9.42
C THR A 528 30.46 17.44 -8.95
N PRO A 529 30.96 18.38 -8.12
CA PRO A 529 30.15 19.51 -7.69
C PRO A 529 29.59 20.32 -8.87
N GLY A 530 28.40 20.87 -8.69
CA GLY A 530 27.71 21.62 -9.74
C GLY A 530 26.65 22.53 -9.14
N PHE A 531 26.04 23.37 -9.96
CA PHE A 531 24.93 24.21 -9.54
C PHE A 531 23.84 24.17 -10.60
N ASP A 532 22.59 24.10 -10.18
CA ASP A 532 21.42 24.26 -11.03
C ASP A 532 20.40 25.17 -10.34
N PRO A 533 20.04 26.32 -10.95
CA PRO A 533 19.03 27.21 -10.42
C PRO A 533 17.60 26.65 -10.48
N GLN A 534 17.33 25.57 -11.23
CA GLN A 534 16.00 24.98 -11.39
C GLN A 534 16.00 23.49 -11.03
N ALA A 535 15.76 23.19 -9.75
CA ALA A 535 15.88 21.82 -9.25
C ALA A 535 14.83 20.82 -9.77
N ALA A 536 13.66 21.29 -10.21
CA ALA A 536 12.61 20.46 -10.81
C ALA A 536 11.71 21.27 -11.75
N ARG A 537 11.03 20.58 -12.65
CA ARG A 537 9.99 21.15 -13.53
C ARG A 537 8.92 20.11 -13.85
N ASP A 538 7.70 20.59 -14.06
CA ASP A 538 6.60 19.76 -14.55
C ASP A 538 6.68 19.63 -16.06
N VAL A 539 6.43 18.41 -16.54
CA VAL A 539 6.47 18.04 -17.96
C VAL A 539 5.26 17.19 -18.26
N SER A 540 4.72 17.34 -19.47
CA SER A 540 3.67 16.47 -20.00
C SER A 540 4.15 15.69 -21.21
N TYR A 541 3.61 14.49 -21.38
CA TYR A 541 3.78 13.64 -22.57
C TYR A 541 2.43 13.08 -23.01
N TYR A 542 2.34 12.58 -24.25
CA TYR A 542 1.13 11.90 -24.72
C TYR A 542 1.19 10.42 -24.35
N SER A 543 0.22 9.97 -23.55
CA SER A 543 0.05 8.57 -23.18
C SER A 543 -0.89 7.89 -24.16
N GLU A 544 -0.42 6.85 -24.84
CA GLU A 544 -1.28 6.05 -25.73
C GLU A 544 -2.25 5.21 -24.88
N ALA A 545 -1.76 4.69 -23.76
CA ALA A 545 -2.54 3.90 -22.80
C ALA A 545 -3.75 4.66 -22.20
N LEU A 546 -3.64 5.99 -22.06
CA LEU A 546 -4.71 6.86 -21.58
C LEU A 546 -5.36 7.70 -22.69
N GLY A 547 -4.86 7.64 -23.93
CA GLY A 547 -5.35 8.46 -25.05
C GLY A 547 -5.34 9.97 -24.78
N ALA A 548 -4.52 10.44 -23.84
CA ALA A 548 -4.51 11.82 -23.34
C ALA A 548 -3.09 12.23 -22.90
N ARG A 549 -2.87 13.54 -22.74
CA ARG A 549 -1.60 14.03 -22.17
C ARG A 549 -1.56 13.81 -20.66
N ARG A 550 -0.48 13.22 -20.17
CA ARG A 550 -0.21 12.93 -18.76
C ARG A 550 0.97 13.74 -18.24
N GLY A 551 0.87 14.22 -16.99
CA GLY A 551 1.92 14.96 -16.31
C GLY A 551 2.91 14.07 -15.56
N PHE A 552 4.12 14.58 -15.35
CA PHE A 552 5.09 14.08 -14.38
C PHE A 552 6.06 15.22 -14.01
N THR A 553 6.70 15.14 -12.85
CA THR A 553 7.73 16.11 -12.44
C THR A 553 9.11 15.50 -12.66
N ILE A 554 10.05 16.27 -13.20
CA ILE A 554 11.44 15.82 -13.42
C ILE A 554 12.45 16.78 -12.79
N GLY A 555 13.39 16.22 -12.04
CA GLY A 555 14.58 16.90 -11.53
C GLY A 555 15.82 16.48 -12.33
N LEU A 556 16.53 17.46 -12.89
CA LEU A 556 17.78 17.23 -13.60
C LEU A 556 18.97 17.47 -12.66
N PRO A 557 20.07 16.70 -12.80
CA PRO A 557 21.19 16.84 -11.90
C PRO A 557 21.94 18.17 -12.11
N PRO A 558 22.57 18.73 -11.07
CA PRO A 558 23.33 19.97 -11.17
C PRO A 558 24.39 19.98 -12.28
N GLY A 559 24.36 21.03 -13.10
CA GLY A 559 25.24 21.17 -14.26
C GLY A 559 24.84 20.32 -15.47
N TYR A 560 23.62 19.72 -15.50
CA TYR A 560 23.11 18.98 -16.65
C TYR A 560 23.27 19.81 -17.94
N ASP A 561 22.77 21.04 -17.98
CA ASP A 561 22.81 21.89 -19.19
C ASP A 561 24.17 22.55 -19.47
N ASP A 562 25.21 22.30 -18.68
CA ASP A 562 26.56 22.79 -18.98
C ASP A 562 27.07 22.14 -20.28
N PRO A 563 27.50 22.91 -21.29
CA PRO A 563 28.10 22.36 -22.51
C PRO A 563 29.27 21.39 -22.26
N ALA A 564 30.02 21.56 -21.15
CA ALA A 564 31.09 20.65 -20.75
C ALA A 564 30.57 19.24 -20.41
N ASN A 565 29.32 19.14 -19.95
CA ASN A 565 28.66 17.91 -19.54
C ASN A 565 27.79 17.30 -20.65
N ALA A 566 27.86 17.82 -21.89
CA ALA A 566 26.99 17.40 -22.99
C ALA A 566 27.07 15.89 -23.33
N ALA A 567 28.22 15.27 -23.06
CA ALA A 567 28.46 13.85 -23.27
C ALA A 567 28.07 12.96 -22.07
N LEU A 568 27.86 13.55 -20.88
CA LEU A 568 27.51 12.78 -19.69
C LEU A 568 26.12 12.16 -19.83
N ARG A 569 25.93 11.05 -19.13
CA ARG A 569 24.68 10.29 -19.02
C ARG A 569 24.48 9.94 -17.55
N TYR A 570 23.23 10.00 -17.10
CA TYR A 570 22.89 9.88 -15.67
C TYR A 570 21.97 8.69 -15.41
N PRO A 571 22.08 8.04 -14.24
CA PRO A 571 21.07 7.09 -13.78
C PRO A 571 19.73 7.79 -13.57
N VAL A 572 18.64 7.02 -13.55
CA VAL A 572 17.27 7.52 -13.39
C VAL A 572 16.60 6.89 -12.17
N LEU A 573 16.06 7.71 -11.29
CA LEU A 573 15.24 7.28 -10.16
C LEU A 573 13.80 7.70 -10.38
N PHE A 574 12.91 6.72 -10.46
CA PHE A 574 11.47 6.92 -10.48
C PHE A 574 10.93 6.82 -9.05
N PHE A 575 10.08 7.75 -8.62
CA PHE A 575 9.45 7.69 -7.32
C PHE A 575 7.95 8.01 -7.39
N LEU A 576 7.12 7.08 -6.95
CA LEU A 576 5.66 7.14 -6.98
C LEU A 576 5.12 7.68 -5.64
N HIS A 577 4.18 8.64 -5.70
CA HIS A 577 3.62 9.30 -4.52
C HIS A 577 2.45 8.52 -3.90
N GLY A 578 2.03 8.90 -2.70
CA GLY A 578 0.92 8.27 -1.98
C GLY A 578 -0.45 8.71 -2.47
N LEU A 579 -1.51 8.12 -1.90
CA LEU A 579 -2.90 8.47 -2.20
C LEU A 579 -3.18 9.94 -1.85
N GLY A 580 -3.78 10.69 -2.77
CA GLY A 580 -4.21 12.07 -2.51
C GLY A 580 -3.14 13.14 -2.74
N GLN A 581 -1.93 12.75 -3.13
CA GLN A 581 -0.85 13.65 -3.55
C GLN A 581 -0.84 13.86 -5.08
N GLU A 582 -0.04 14.81 -5.55
CA GLU A 582 0.35 15.04 -6.95
C GLU A 582 1.87 14.89 -7.10
N ALA A 583 2.36 14.67 -8.32
CA ALA A 583 3.80 14.60 -8.59
C ALA A 583 4.56 15.85 -8.11
N SER A 584 3.93 17.02 -8.22
CA SER A 584 4.50 18.32 -7.84
C SER A 584 4.74 18.46 -6.33
N ASP A 585 4.02 17.71 -5.50
CA ASP A 585 4.21 17.67 -4.04
C ASP A 585 5.59 17.12 -3.66
N LEU A 586 6.21 16.33 -4.55
CA LEU A 586 7.58 15.81 -4.39
C LEU A 586 8.66 16.76 -4.95
N GLY A 587 8.27 17.86 -5.59
CA GLY A 587 9.19 18.89 -6.12
C GLY A 587 10.17 19.46 -5.07
N PRO A 588 9.75 19.75 -3.82
CA PRO A 588 10.68 20.17 -2.78
C PRO A 588 11.70 19.07 -2.39
N ALA A 589 11.37 17.79 -2.54
CA ALA A 589 12.31 16.70 -2.31
C ALA A 589 13.39 16.73 -3.38
N ALA A 590 13.01 16.91 -4.65
CA ALA A 590 13.95 17.12 -5.74
C ALA A 590 14.89 18.31 -5.49
N ALA A 591 14.39 19.41 -4.90
CA ALA A 591 15.22 20.55 -4.51
C ALA A 591 16.27 20.22 -3.44
N VAL A 592 15.89 19.48 -2.40
CA VAL A 592 16.85 19.03 -1.38
C VAL A 592 17.88 18.10 -2.02
N LEU A 593 17.45 17.12 -2.80
CA LEU A 593 18.35 16.15 -3.43
C LEU A 593 19.30 16.85 -4.40
N SER A 594 18.84 17.87 -5.13
CA SER A 594 19.69 18.71 -5.99
C SER A 594 20.80 19.43 -5.21
N ILE A 595 20.53 19.91 -4.00
CA ILE A 595 21.58 20.49 -3.13
C ILE A 595 22.62 19.42 -2.76
N LEU A 596 22.17 18.21 -2.43
CA LEU A 596 23.06 17.11 -2.04
C LEU A 596 23.93 16.62 -3.21
N MET A 597 23.37 16.62 -4.42
CA MET A 597 24.12 16.38 -5.65
C MET A 597 25.10 17.51 -5.97
N SER A 598 24.72 18.76 -5.70
CA SER A 598 25.55 19.96 -5.93
C SER A 598 26.85 19.94 -5.11
N ASP A 599 26.76 19.43 -3.88
CA ASP A 599 27.90 19.31 -2.96
C ASP A 599 28.67 17.97 -3.10
N GLY A 600 28.28 17.10 -4.03
CA GLY A 600 28.91 15.79 -4.26
C GLY A 600 28.62 14.71 -3.20
N ARG A 601 27.75 15.02 -2.22
CA ARG A 601 27.35 14.11 -1.14
C ARG A 601 26.43 13.00 -1.65
N MET A 602 25.66 13.28 -2.71
CA MET A 602 24.82 12.33 -3.43
C MET A 602 25.32 12.22 -4.88
N PRO A 603 25.37 11.02 -5.49
CA PRO A 603 25.59 10.88 -6.93
C PRO A 603 24.54 11.65 -7.74
N LYS A 604 24.96 12.24 -8.86
CA LYS A 604 24.05 12.88 -9.80
C LYS A 604 23.14 11.86 -10.46
N ALA A 605 21.84 12.14 -10.45
CA ALA A 605 20.81 11.33 -11.07
C ALA A 605 19.71 12.22 -11.65
N ILE A 606 18.97 11.67 -12.63
CA ILE A 606 17.68 12.22 -13.06
C ILE A 606 16.62 11.68 -12.09
N LEU A 607 15.81 12.56 -11.53
CA LEU A 607 14.69 12.21 -10.65
C LEU A 607 13.39 12.36 -11.43
N VAL A 608 12.53 11.35 -11.40
CA VAL A 608 11.26 11.33 -12.12
C VAL A 608 10.15 10.99 -11.13
N PHE A 609 9.13 11.85 -11.06
CA PHE A 609 7.94 11.67 -10.23
C PHE A 609 6.73 11.56 -11.14
N PRO A 610 6.31 10.34 -11.53
CA PRO A 610 5.07 10.11 -12.26
C PRO A 610 3.85 10.61 -11.47
N ASP A 611 2.95 11.31 -12.16
CA ASP A 611 1.66 11.65 -11.57
C ASP A 611 0.77 10.40 -11.54
N GLY A 612 0.27 10.05 -10.35
CA GLY A 612 -0.66 8.96 -10.11
C GLY A 612 -2.12 9.39 -10.05
N GLN A 613 -2.43 10.69 -10.05
CA GLN A 613 -3.81 11.15 -9.88
C GLN A 613 -4.75 10.70 -10.98
N CYS A 614 -5.98 10.34 -10.63
CA CYS A 614 -6.98 10.07 -11.66
C CYS A 614 -7.25 11.30 -12.54
N CYS A 615 -7.35 11.08 -13.84
CA CYS A 615 -7.68 12.11 -14.79
C CYS A 615 -9.08 12.65 -14.55
N PHE A 616 -9.32 13.86 -15.04
CA PHE A 616 -10.65 14.42 -15.12
C PHE A 616 -11.30 14.05 -16.45
N VAL A 617 -12.63 14.08 -16.48
CA VAL A 617 -13.44 14.12 -17.69
C VAL A 617 -14.13 15.47 -17.72
N ASP A 618 -13.97 16.19 -18.83
CA ASP A 618 -14.72 17.40 -19.12
C ASP A 618 -16.15 17.02 -19.50
N GLN A 619 -17.12 17.39 -18.66
CA GLN A 619 -18.52 17.02 -18.85
C GLN A 619 -19.18 17.63 -20.10
N GLU A 620 -18.63 18.70 -20.68
CA GLU A 620 -19.16 19.28 -21.92
C GLU A 620 -18.60 18.60 -23.17
N THR A 621 -17.33 18.22 -23.15
CA THR A 621 -16.64 17.69 -24.34
C THR A 621 -16.48 16.17 -24.33
N GLY A 622 -16.58 15.54 -23.16
CA GLY A 622 -16.26 14.13 -22.94
C GLY A 622 -14.77 13.80 -23.00
N GLN A 623 -13.90 14.81 -23.12
CA GLN A 623 -12.45 14.59 -23.20
C GLN A 623 -11.86 14.27 -21.83
N ARG A 624 -10.87 13.36 -21.82
CA ARG A 624 -10.06 13.04 -20.65
C ARG A 624 -8.93 14.06 -20.52
N GLU A 625 -8.80 14.63 -19.33
CA GLU A 625 -7.84 15.67 -18.99
C GLU A 625 -6.92 15.16 -17.86
N CYS A 626 -5.73 14.65 -18.21
CA CYS A 626 -4.78 14.04 -17.26
C CYS A 626 -3.56 14.93 -16.93
N ALA A 627 -3.40 16.07 -17.62
CA ALA A 627 -2.31 17.02 -17.44
C ALA A 627 -2.90 18.40 -17.16
N CYS A 628 -3.38 18.58 -15.94
CA CYS A 628 -4.06 19.78 -15.49
C CYS A 628 -3.46 20.27 -14.18
N VAL A 629 -3.12 21.55 -14.11
CA VAL A 629 -2.67 22.20 -12.87
C VAL A 629 -3.83 23.01 -12.29
N GLU A 630 -4.05 22.91 -10.99
CA GLU A 630 -5.06 23.70 -10.29
C GLU A 630 -4.76 25.21 -10.34
N GLY A 631 -5.77 26.00 -10.67
CA GLY A 631 -5.78 27.46 -10.63
C GLY A 631 -6.97 27.98 -9.83
N GLN A 632 -7.22 29.29 -9.81
CA GLN A 632 -8.33 29.85 -9.02
C GLN A 632 -9.70 29.56 -9.65
N GLY A 633 -10.32 28.44 -9.26
CA GLY A 633 -11.65 28.01 -9.74
C GLY A 633 -11.67 27.46 -11.17
N VAL A 634 -10.49 27.32 -11.78
CA VAL A 634 -10.25 26.72 -13.09
C VAL A 634 -9.02 25.83 -12.99
N ARG A 635 -8.92 24.84 -13.88
CA ARG A 635 -7.69 24.09 -14.13
C ARG A 635 -7.07 24.49 -15.46
N HIS A 636 -5.76 24.62 -15.47
CA HIS A 636 -4.95 24.86 -16.67
C HIS A 636 -4.57 23.52 -17.26
N CYS A 637 -5.31 23.07 -18.27
CA CYS A 637 -5.18 21.74 -18.86
C CYS A 637 -4.49 21.80 -20.22
N VAL A 638 -3.44 21.00 -20.39
CA VAL A 638 -2.79 20.85 -21.70
C VAL A 638 -3.72 20.09 -22.64
N ASP A 639 -3.83 20.52 -23.90
CA ASP A 639 -4.67 19.88 -24.92
C ASP A 639 -4.42 18.36 -24.97
N PRO A 640 -5.41 17.53 -24.60
CA PRO A 640 -5.20 16.10 -24.43
C PRO A 640 -4.92 15.40 -25.75
N ALA A 641 -5.32 15.97 -26.90
CA ALA A 641 -5.09 15.39 -28.22
C ALA A 641 -3.71 15.75 -28.81
N CYS A 642 -2.93 16.61 -28.14
CA CYS A 642 -1.64 17.04 -28.65
C CYS A 642 -0.55 15.98 -28.43
N THR A 643 -0.11 15.35 -29.51
CA THR A 643 0.96 14.32 -29.52
C THR A 643 2.37 14.90 -29.72
N GLY A 644 2.47 16.21 -29.98
CA GLY A 644 3.74 16.89 -30.19
C GLY A 644 4.52 17.16 -28.90
N SER A 645 5.65 17.86 -29.04
CA SER A 645 6.40 18.38 -27.88
C SER A 645 5.51 19.27 -27.03
N GLU A 646 5.70 19.25 -25.72
CA GLU A 646 4.91 20.06 -24.77
C GLU A 646 4.81 21.54 -25.18
N ALA A 647 5.92 22.15 -25.60
CA ALA A 647 5.96 23.55 -26.04
C ALA A 647 5.06 23.87 -27.26
N SER A 648 4.61 22.84 -27.99
CA SER A 648 3.70 22.97 -29.14
C SER A 648 2.23 22.80 -28.77
N CYS A 649 1.93 22.34 -27.55
CA CYS A 649 0.58 22.06 -27.13
C CYS A 649 -0.09 23.29 -26.53
N ALA A 650 -1.37 23.50 -26.87
CA ALA A 650 -2.15 24.57 -26.27
C ALA A 650 -2.52 24.21 -24.83
N VAL A 651 -2.54 25.22 -23.96
CA VAL A 651 -3.09 25.11 -22.60
C VAL A 651 -4.44 25.83 -22.59
N ARG A 652 -5.45 25.19 -22.00
CA ARG A 652 -6.82 25.69 -21.91
C ARG A 652 -7.23 25.82 -20.45
N ASP A 653 -8.00 26.86 -20.15
CA ASP A 653 -8.59 27.04 -18.83
C ASP A 653 -9.97 26.38 -18.81
N ILE A 654 -10.14 25.41 -17.91
CA ILE A 654 -11.38 24.67 -17.75
C ILE A 654 -11.95 24.94 -16.36
N PRO A 655 -13.21 25.43 -16.22
CA PRO A 655 -13.82 25.61 -14.91
C PRO A 655 -13.89 24.30 -14.11
N ASN A 656 -13.54 24.34 -12.82
CA ASN A 656 -13.54 23.15 -11.97
C ASN A 656 -14.91 22.48 -11.91
N ALA A 657 -15.99 23.28 -11.94
CA ALA A 657 -17.37 22.78 -11.92
C ALA A 657 -17.75 21.94 -13.16
N ARG A 658 -16.93 21.96 -14.22
CA ARG A 658 -17.12 21.16 -15.44
C ARG A 658 -16.34 19.85 -15.41
N LEU A 659 -15.36 19.73 -14.51
CA LEU A 659 -14.47 18.58 -14.44
C LEU A 659 -14.95 17.61 -13.37
N VAL A 660 -15.02 16.34 -13.74
CA VAL A 660 -15.28 15.25 -12.80
C VAL A 660 -14.17 14.23 -12.91
N ARG A 661 -13.58 13.82 -11.78
CA ARG A 661 -12.54 12.77 -11.79
C ARG A 661 -13.12 11.47 -12.30
N GLU A 662 -12.33 10.66 -13.02
CA GLU A 662 -12.74 9.34 -13.53
C GLU A 662 -12.58 8.20 -12.50
N CYS A 663 -12.05 8.52 -11.31
CA CYS A 663 -12.10 7.70 -10.09
C CYS A 663 -12.68 8.54 -8.92
N GLN A 664 -12.91 7.94 -7.74
CA GLN A 664 -13.44 8.69 -6.59
C GLN A 664 -12.45 9.75 -6.10
N LYS A 665 -11.26 9.32 -5.67
CA LYS A 665 -10.20 10.17 -5.14
C LYS A 665 -8.89 9.36 -5.08
N GLY A 666 -7.76 10.01 -5.35
CA GLY A 666 -6.45 9.44 -5.04
C GLY A 666 -5.54 9.17 -6.23
N SER A 667 -4.48 8.43 -5.92
CA SER A 667 -3.36 8.10 -6.79
C SER A 667 -3.41 6.62 -7.11
N LEU A 668 -3.50 6.28 -8.40
CA LEU A 668 -3.62 4.91 -8.88
C LEU A 668 -2.49 4.65 -9.87
N TYR A 669 -1.73 3.59 -9.62
CA TYR A 669 -0.68 3.10 -10.50
C TYR A 669 -0.96 1.66 -10.96
N THR A 670 -2.24 1.29 -10.99
CA THR A 670 -2.74 0.05 -11.59
C THR A 670 -3.65 0.39 -12.76
N ASP A 671 -3.61 -0.40 -13.83
CA ASP A 671 -4.58 -0.28 -14.92
C ASP A 671 -5.99 -0.58 -14.37
N LEU A 672 -6.97 0.26 -14.69
CA LEU A 672 -8.31 0.16 -14.13
C LEU A 672 -9.23 -0.63 -15.05
N LEU A 673 -10.02 -1.54 -14.48
CA LEU A 673 -11.03 -2.30 -15.20
C LEU A 673 -12.20 -1.41 -15.64
N THR A 674 -12.62 -0.48 -14.77
CA THR A 674 -13.77 0.39 -15.02
C THR A 674 -13.48 1.85 -14.72
N ASP A 675 -14.33 2.76 -15.21
CA ASP A 675 -14.41 4.09 -14.62
C ASP A 675 -15.17 4.06 -13.28
N ARG A 676 -15.25 5.19 -12.58
CA ARG A 676 -16.01 5.31 -11.32
C ARG A 676 -17.52 5.06 -11.43
N TRP A 677 -18.08 4.98 -12.64
CA TRP A 677 -19.49 4.61 -12.85
C TRP A 677 -19.66 3.10 -13.05
N GLY A 678 -18.56 2.35 -12.95
CA GLY A 678 -18.51 0.92 -13.16
C GLY A 678 -18.52 0.51 -14.63
N VAL A 679 -18.35 1.46 -15.57
CA VAL A 679 -18.34 1.13 -17.01
C VAL A 679 -16.99 0.54 -17.38
N PRO A 680 -16.92 -0.69 -17.95
CA PRO A 680 -15.67 -1.29 -18.38
C PRO A 680 -14.96 -0.46 -19.45
N ARG A 681 -13.65 -0.29 -19.32
CA ARG A 681 -12.83 0.49 -20.24
C ARG A 681 -11.46 -0.15 -20.46
N SER A 682 -10.99 -0.18 -21.70
CA SER A 682 -9.67 -0.71 -22.05
C SER A 682 -8.58 0.37 -22.20
N ASP A 683 -8.95 1.64 -22.04
CA ASP A 683 -8.08 2.82 -22.20
C ASP A 683 -7.86 3.53 -20.85
N LEU A 684 -7.83 2.77 -19.77
CA LEU A 684 -7.48 3.22 -18.41
C LEU A 684 -6.13 2.62 -17.98
N GLY A 685 -5.13 2.69 -18.87
CA GLY A 685 -3.82 2.10 -18.65
C GLY A 685 -2.89 2.95 -17.77
N TYR A 686 -3.24 3.15 -16.50
CA TYR A 686 -2.47 3.96 -15.55
C TYR A 686 -1.10 3.37 -15.21
N ALA A 687 -0.99 2.07 -14.94
CA ALA A 687 0.30 1.40 -14.75
C ALA A 687 1.13 1.46 -16.03
N THR A 688 0.48 1.17 -17.17
CA THR A 688 1.11 1.25 -18.49
C THR A 688 1.67 2.66 -18.75
N SER A 689 0.97 3.71 -18.33
CA SER A 689 1.43 5.10 -18.45
C SER A 689 2.72 5.39 -17.67
N VAL A 690 2.98 4.69 -16.55
CA VAL A 690 4.27 4.81 -15.83
C VAL A 690 5.42 4.29 -16.71
N MET A 691 5.21 3.20 -17.43
CA MET A 691 6.21 2.62 -18.33
C MET A 691 6.42 3.47 -19.60
N GLU A 692 5.38 4.13 -20.08
CA GLU A 692 5.52 5.11 -21.17
C GLU A 692 6.42 6.30 -20.74
N ILE A 693 6.37 6.71 -19.47
CA ILE A 693 7.31 7.73 -18.93
C ILE A 693 8.75 7.23 -19.00
N VAL A 694 9.02 5.95 -18.69
CA VAL A 694 10.38 5.38 -18.82
C VAL A 694 10.90 5.57 -20.24
N GLY A 695 10.12 5.17 -21.25
CA GLY A 695 10.47 5.34 -22.66
C GLY A 695 10.59 6.81 -23.08
N TYR A 696 9.71 7.68 -22.58
CA TYR A 696 9.78 9.12 -22.84
C TYR A 696 11.05 9.74 -22.27
N VAL A 697 11.42 9.38 -21.04
CA VAL A 697 12.61 9.91 -20.37
C VAL A 697 13.87 9.48 -21.10
N ASP A 698 13.98 8.21 -21.50
CA ASP A 698 15.12 7.72 -22.30
C ASP A 698 15.25 8.42 -23.66
N ALA A 699 14.12 8.73 -24.31
CA ALA A 699 14.13 9.35 -25.64
C ALA A 699 14.47 10.84 -25.60
N ASN A 700 14.15 11.54 -24.51
CA ASN A 700 14.24 12.99 -24.41
C ASN A 700 15.34 13.50 -23.47
N TYR A 701 15.93 12.63 -22.64
CA TYR A 701 16.94 12.98 -21.66
C TYR A 701 18.20 12.11 -21.77
N ARG A 702 19.29 12.57 -21.18
CA ARG A 702 20.60 11.91 -21.19
C ARG A 702 20.68 10.84 -20.11
N THR A 703 19.95 9.74 -20.32
CA THR A 703 19.94 8.57 -19.43
C THR A 703 21.13 7.64 -19.72
N ARG A 704 21.64 6.95 -18.70
CA ARG A 704 22.58 5.85 -18.90
C ARG A 704 21.83 4.67 -19.52
N ALA A 705 22.43 4.07 -20.54
CA ALA A 705 21.91 2.83 -21.12
C ALA A 705 22.32 1.63 -20.27
N GLY A 706 21.70 0.48 -20.53
CA GLY A 706 22.15 -0.78 -19.98
C GLY A 706 23.62 -1.04 -20.31
N GLU A 707 24.51 -1.00 -19.33
CA GLU A 707 25.93 -1.32 -19.50
C GLU A 707 26.15 -2.79 -19.13
N ALA A 708 26.71 -3.56 -20.07
CA ALA A 708 27.19 -4.91 -19.76
C ALA A 708 28.37 -4.79 -18.77
N PRO A 709 28.53 -5.75 -17.84
CA PRO A 709 29.57 -5.67 -16.81
C PRO A 709 30.93 -5.40 -17.43
N SER A 710 31.64 -4.39 -16.90
CA SER A 710 33.01 -4.09 -17.29
C SER A 710 33.89 -5.27 -16.87
N ARG A 711 34.55 -5.89 -17.86
CA ARG A 711 35.41 -7.06 -17.67
C ARG A 711 36.74 -6.75 -17.02
#